data_AF-A0A954H1F1-F1
#
_entry.id   AF-A0A954H1F1-F1
#
_cell.length_a   1.000
_cell.length_b   1.000
_cell.length_c   1.000
_cell.angle_alpha   90.00
_cell.angle_beta   90.00
_cell.angle_gamma   90.00
#
_symmetry.space_group_name_H-M   'P 1'
#
loop_
_entity.id
_entity.type
_entity.pdbx_description
1 polymer ?
#
loop_
_entity_poly.entity_id
_entity_poly.type
_entity_poly.pdbx_seq_one_letter_code
_entity_poly.pdbx_strand_id
1 'polypeptide(L)'
;MRRQSMRFRHLRRLDSSIIQTLENRLLLTVSTLPLSPDNDVIFEGDGAVDTITFSVVDGYLQHNLASAPGFESSRDLDSVTAGEQALLISDLGSLTVQDAGSNDRIFFGGTESFALGTASLNVIAGDITVFSDVDVSTTDGVISLLAAEAILVDSGAAIRTVDGGMQLTANADRSTTDSNVDYFGLHLDGATLSTSGAGSIVLEGSGIHSGNNFSAGIGIEGGTTIESTSQEATAGEIRISGFGADGRQLKHGLISRDAGNSLTSAYGDITVTGVGGFRSDGSGVNYFGIYLAGLDISSTGIGPDAAEINIDGTGGAELTTCYGVWLASANVSLSSVDGDIRITGRGGEAATTSRQSGVLIEDIAYIRSTGTGPDAANISIDGTIGTATEPQTSALAAYGVQLTGASTELSTVDGDISIVGSGGLGGVYRHGVNIAAIVSSTGVGEHAGNISVTGQGGTTADGWGAFIAGSWSTVDGNLDITGAGTSSPQRGGNGVRLRDIDLFASTGVGATAGHISIHGSAANGVGVLLEDSNSLLTTVDGDITLFDTDGSGTLLDGFGGIASTGVGEHAGEIVIASKDVSIQNLGTGISSVDGDILLSSVADESAGSALRLNNFGVIESTGTGPDAATITLVGTARDGSTARYGLTISGSSETPSVIRSVDGNIVMIGTGGDRTDPTNRFSENPGITIANVAIESTGTTADAATISIQGTAGDSGRNGHGVFVQGGSFSSVAGDVSLTGTMSNGRGVALSNVDITSTGSGAAAARFTFSGEVPSVSGNVNVIDSDFLLEAAGASFFGNFASTGSGRFSVGQSGTGSTRVSGNVVSAFGPITLQGETVQAAGIYSTGVGGEAATIQIGDAQTQSVIVDGDVSTVDGSILITNRVNPLNTNNGYISIRQSTIQSTGTGPNAGTITINGRGSRGSSGVSLTNNSSIESVDGDISIVGSGTEGGDGIELVGFAHIRSTGVG
;
A
#
# COMPACT_ATOMS: atom_id res chain seq x y z
N MET A 1 40.11 -84.30 17.32
CA MET A 1 40.34 -85.76 17.19
C MET A 1 41.17 -86.05 15.93
N ARG A 2 41.71 -87.27 15.79
CA ARG A 2 42.18 -87.99 14.55
C ARG A 2 42.37 -87.17 13.25
N ARG A 3 43.60 -87.03 12.73
CA ARG A 3 44.35 -87.91 11.76
C ARG A 3 44.04 -87.62 10.28
N GLN A 4 45.00 -87.17 9.45
CA GLN A 4 46.10 -87.91 8.75
C GLN A 4 45.69 -88.70 7.49
N SER A 5 46.10 -88.21 6.30
CA SER A 5 46.61 -88.94 5.10
C SER A 5 46.73 -87.90 3.95
N MET A 6 47.81 -87.60 3.21
CA MET A 6 49.12 -88.18 2.85
C MET A 6 49.21 -88.90 1.47
N ARG A 7 49.99 -88.29 0.54
CA ARG A 7 50.70 -88.83 -0.67
C ARG A 7 50.01 -88.86 -2.07
N PHE A 8 50.65 -88.15 -3.02
CA PHE A 8 51.11 -88.54 -4.39
C PHE A 8 50.14 -89.29 -5.36
N ARG A 9 50.07 -89.06 -6.69
CA ARG A 9 51.02 -88.60 -7.77
C ARG A 9 50.18 -88.41 -9.10
N HIS A 10 50.60 -87.88 -10.28
CA HIS A 10 51.80 -87.22 -10.85
C HIS A 10 51.50 -86.57 -12.26
N LEU A 11 52.51 -85.88 -12.85
CA LEU A 11 52.79 -85.67 -14.29
C LEU A 11 51.95 -84.73 -15.23
N ARG A 12 52.64 -83.66 -15.68
CA ARG A 12 52.76 -83.10 -17.06
C ARG A 12 51.67 -82.18 -17.69
N ARG A 13 51.95 -80.86 -17.60
CA ARG A 13 52.58 -79.98 -18.63
C ARG A 13 51.73 -78.81 -19.18
N LEU A 14 52.42 -77.66 -19.32
CA LEU A 14 52.12 -76.40 -20.04
C LEU A 14 51.25 -75.34 -19.33
N ASP A 15 51.84 -74.13 -19.36
CA ASP A 15 51.38 -72.74 -19.29
C ASP A 15 50.34 -72.28 -18.25
N SER A 16 50.82 -71.46 -17.30
CA SER A 16 50.10 -70.28 -16.78
C SER A 16 51.02 -69.35 -15.98
N SER A 17 50.87 -68.03 -16.19
CA SER A 17 51.22 -66.91 -15.28
C SER A 17 52.57 -66.94 -14.53
N ILE A 18 53.53 -66.13 -14.99
CA ILE A 18 54.48 -65.46 -14.08
C ILE A 18 53.70 -64.37 -13.34
N ILE A 19 53.75 -64.37 -12.01
CA ILE A 19 53.33 -63.22 -11.20
C ILE A 19 54.56 -62.38 -10.90
N GLN A 20 54.60 -61.15 -11.41
CA GLN A 20 55.38 -60.07 -10.82
C GLN A 20 54.45 -58.86 -10.70
N THR A 21 54.16 -58.49 -9.46
CA THR A 21 53.53 -57.22 -9.11
C THR A 21 54.62 -56.15 -9.12
N LEU A 22 54.46 -55.15 -9.99
CA LEU A 22 54.96 -53.80 -9.79
C LEU A 22 53.74 -52.89 -9.81
N GLU A 23 53.72 -51.91 -8.90
CA GLU A 23 52.51 -51.21 -8.50
C GLU A 23 52.16 -50.05 -9.44
N ASN A 24 50.96 -49.49 -9.25
CA ASN A 24 50.44 -48.40 -10.06
C ASN A 24 51.39 -47.21 -10.04
N ARG A 25 51.73 -46.66 -11.21
CA ARG A 25 52.31 -45.32 -11.32
C ARG A 25 51.19 -44.31 -11.53
N LEU A 26 50.79 -43.70 -10.42
CA LEU A 26 50.19 -42.37 -10.34
C LEU A 26 51.20 -41.53 -9.55
N LEU A 27 51.37 -40.26 -9.93
CA LEU A 27 52.18 -39.25 -9.22
C LEU A 27 53.71 -39.56 -9.20
N LEU A 28 54.61 -38.64 -8.81
CA LEU A 28 54.44 -37.34 -8.13
C LEU A 28 55.43 -36.27 -8.66
N THR A 29 55.19 -35.02 -8.28
CA THR A 29 56.05 -33.82 -8.38
C THR A 29 55.45 -32.77 -7.39
N VAL A 30 56.04 -31.67 -6.88
CA VAL A 30 57.30 -30.92 -7.12
C VAL A 30 58.07 -30.73 -5.77
N SER A 31 58.33 -29.51 -5.28
CA SER A 31 59.48 -29.11 -4.45
C SER A 31 59.74 -27.59 -4.22
N THR A 32 60.55 -27.21 -3.23
CA THR A 32 60.69 -25.81 -2.74
C THR A 32 61.74 -24.87 -3.41
N LEU A 33 61.56 -23.57 -3.14
CA LEU A 33 62.26 -22.33 -3.57
C LEU A 33 63.68 -22.04 -2.98
N PRO A 34 64.44 -20.95 -3.39
CA PRO A 34 64.28 -20.02 -4.54
C PRO A 34 65.56 -19.69 -5.38
N LEU A 35 65.40 -19.22 -6.64
CA LEU A 35 65.85 -17.89 -7.18
C LEU A 35 66.11 -17.85 -8.72
N SER A 36 65.24 -17.13 -9.47
CA SER A 36 65.52 -16.34 -10.71
C SER A 36 66.00 -17.04 -12.02
N PRO A 37 65.60 -16.56 -13.21
CA PRO A 37 64.34 -15.94 -13.65
C PRO A 37 63.56 -16.89 -14.61
N ASP A 38 62.47 -16.40 -15.22
CA ASP A 38 61.72 -17.02 -16.34
C ASP A 38 60.75 -18.19 -16.02
N ASN A 39 59.72 -17.87 -15.21
CA ASN A 39 58.37 -18.49 -15.15
C ASN A 39 58.27 -20.01 -14.85
N ASP A 40 58.04 -20.34 -13.58
CA ASP A 40 58.04 -21.71 -13.03
C ASP A 40 56.68 -22.06 -12.39
N VAL A 41 56.12 -23.23 -12.74
CA VAL A 41 55.08 -23.88 -11.93
C VAL A 41 55.76 -24.69 -10.82
N ILE A 42 55.40 -24.39 -9.57
CA ILE A 42 56.05 -24.91 -8.36
C ILE A 42 54.99 -25.53 -7.45
N PHE A 43 55.18 -26.79 -7.09
CA PHE A 43 54.44 -27.49 -6.02
C PHE A 43 55.45 -27.74 -4.86
N GLU A 44 55.10 -28.27 -3.68
CA GLU A 44 56.10 -28.56 -2.60
C GLU A 44 55.83 -29.90 -1.87
N GLY A 45 56.88 -30.64 -1.48
CA GLY A 45 56.80 -32.01 -0.93
C GLY A 45 57.52 -32.28 0.41
N ASP A 46 57.30 -33.47 1.00
CA ASP A 46 57.33 -33.72 2.45
C ASP A 46 58.69 -33.67 3.20
N GLY A 47 59.84 -33.63 2.52
CA GLY A 47 61.11 -33.43 3.23
C GLY A 47 62.42 -33.42 2.42
N ALA A 48 63.23 -32.39 2.69
CA ALA A 48 64.69 -32.38 2.52
C ALA A 48 65.28 -32.58 1.10
N VAL A 49 64.77 -31.79 0.15
CA VAL A 49 65.47 -31.33 -1.09
C VAL A 49 65.66 -32.36 -2.22
N ASP A 50 64.78 -32.27 -3.22
CA ASP A 50 65.04 -32.45 -4.66
C ASP A 50 64.02 -31.56 -5.40
N THR A 51 64.38 -30.83 -6.48
CA THR A 51 63.52 -29.73 -7.01
C THR A 51 63.19 -29.73 -8.51
N ILE A 52 61.91 -29.91 -8.90
CA ILE A 52 61.41 -30.04 -10.31
C ILE A 52 60.39 -28.94 -10.71
N THR A 53 60.85 -27.73 -11.04
CA THR A 53 60.07 -26.75 -11.83
C THR A 53 59.51 -27.39 -13.10
N PHE A 54 58.32 -26.99 -13.56
CA PHE A 54 57.95 -27.01 -14.98
C PHE A 54 57.77 -25.59 -15.52
N SER A 55 58.22 -25.31 -16.75
CA SER A 55 58.15 -23.98 -17.39
C SER A 55 57.77 -24.06 -18.87
N VAL A 56 57.19 -22.99 -19.40
CA VAL A 56 56.82 -22.86 -20.82
C VAL A 56 57.77 -21.89 -21.50
N VAL A 57 58.51 -22.36 -22.51
CA VAL A 57 59.45 -21.53 -23.29
C VAL A 57 59.33 -21.89 -24.76
N ASP A 58 59.21 -20.87 -25.62
CA ASP A 58 58.98 -20.98 -27.08
C ASP A 58 57.76 -21.86 -27.48
N GLY A 59 56.76 -21.99 -26.61
CA GLY A 59 55.55 -22.81 -26.82
C GLY A 59 55.70 -24.29 -26.45
N TYR A 60 56.78 -24.66 -25.76
CA TYR A 60 57.07 -26.02 -25.31
C TYR A 60 57.20 -26.12 -23.79
N LEU A 61 56.70 -27.21 -23.22
CA LEU A 61 56.83 -27.54 -21.80
C LEU A 61 58.24 -28.11 -21.49
N GLN A 62 58.89 -27.59 -20.46
CA GLN A 62 60.27 -27.90 -20.03
C GLN A 62 60.32 -28.06 -18.49
N HIS A 63 61.45 -28.50 -17.91
CA HIS A 63 61.57 -28.69 -16.44
C HIS A 63 63.01 -28.47 -15.93
N ASN A 64 63.23 -28.10 -14.66
CA ASN A 64 64.59 -27.70 -14.21
C ASN A 64 65.57 -28.85 -13.82
N LEU A 65 65.12 -30.07 -13.43
CA LEU A 65 66.01 -31.19 -13.06
C LEU A 65 66.79 -31.84 -14.21
N ALA A 66 67.68 -31.08 -14.86
CA ALA A 66 68.67 -31.65 -15.76
C ALA A 66 69.68 -32.53 -14.99
N SER A 67 69.93 -33.75 -15.48
CA SER A 67 70.90 -34.72 -14.94
C SER A 67 70.47 -35.45 -13.65
N ALA A 68 69.20 -35.35 -13.24
CA ALA A 68 68.66 -36.18 -12.16
C ALA A 68 68.42 -37.63 -12.63
N PRO A 69 68.44 -38.65 -11.77
CA PRO A 69 68.20 -40.04 -12.17
C PRO A 69 66.75 -40.28 -12.68
N GLY A 70 66.56 -40.14 -13.99
CA GLY A 70 65.25 -40.20 -14.65
C GLY A 70 64.96 -39.04 -15.59
N PHE A 71 65.82 -38.00 -15.61
CA PHE A 71 65.68 -36.80 -16.44
C PHE A 71 67.07 -36.41 -17.01
N GLU A 72 67.37 -36.78 -18.26
CA GLU A 72 68.72 -36.55 -18.82
C GLU A 72 68.97 -35.12 -19.35
N SER A 73 67.93 -34.30 -19.50
CA SER A 73 68.03 -32.85 -19.78
C SER A 73 66.96 -32.06 -19.03
N SER A 74 66.95 -30.73 -19.13
CA SER A 74 65.92 -29.84 -18.56
C SER A 74 64.61 -29.80 -19.36
N ARG A 75 64.23 -30.89 -20.04
CA ARG A 75 63.14 -30.90 -21.04
C ARG A 75 62.44 -32.26 -21.24
N ASP A 76 62.79 -33.28 -20.46
CA ASP A 76 62.54 -34.68 -20.80
C ASP A 76 61.08 -35.10 -20.58
N LEU A 77 60.29 -35.13 -21.67
CA LEU A 77 58.87 -35.51 -21.69
C LEU A 77 58.51 -36.51 -22.81
N ASP A 78 59.45 -36.91 -23.67
CA ASP A 78 59.22 -37.93 -24.72
C ASP A 78 59.72 -39.32 -24.27
N SER A 79 58.82 -40.29 -24.25
CA SER A 79 59.14 -41.69 -23.92
C SER A 79 59.86 -42.48 -25.02
N VAL A 80 60.12 -41.89 -26.20
CA VAL A 80 60.52 -42.62 -27.42
C VAL A 80 61.87 -42.16 -28.03
N THR A 81 62.21 -40.87 -28.02
CA THR A 81 63.29 -40.29 -28.85
C THR A 81 64.22 -39.35 -28.08
N ALA A 82 65.38 -39.86 -27.65
CA ALA A 82 66.39 -39.04 -27.00
C ALA A 82 67.00 -37.99 -27.97
N GLY A 83 66.65 -36.71 -27.77
CA GLY A 83 67.33 -35.57 -28.40
C GLY A 83 66.44 -34.38 -28.77
N GLU A 84 65.15 -34.59 -29.03
CA GLU A 84 64.17 -33.53 -29.38
C GLU A 84 63.02 -33.54 -28.37
N GLN A 85 63.41 -33.33 -27.10
CA GLN A 85 62.54 -33.37 -25.94
C GLN A 85 61.83 -32.02 -25.81
N ALA A 86 60.66 -31.89 -26.43
CA ALA A 86 59.85 -30.68 -26.38
C ALA A 86 58.44 -31.00 -26.88
N LEU A 87 57.46 -31.18 -25.98
CA LEU A 87 56.06 -31.35 -26.40
C LEU A 87 55.46 -29.96 -26.65
N LEU A 88 54.92 -29.74 -27.85
CA LEU A 88 54.15 -28.53 -28.16
C LEU A 88 52.90 -28.52 -27.29
N ILE A 89 52.52 -27.33 -26.82
CA ILE A 89 51.29 -27.18 -26.04
C ILE A 89 50.04 -27.57 -26.86
N SER A 90 50.07 -27.38 -28.19
CA SER A 90 49.02 -27.86 -29.12
C SER A 90 48.81 -29.38 -29.12
N ASP A 91 49.78 -30.14 -28.61
CA ASP A 91 49.79 -31.60 -28.66
C ASP A 91 49.39 -32.21 -27.29
N LEU A 92 49.19 -31.36 -26.27
CA LEU A 92 48.60 -31.74 -24.99
C LEU A 92 47.09 -31.94 -25.16
N GLY A 93 46.56 -33.07 -24.67
CA GLY A 93 45.13 -33.25 -24.44
C GLY A 93 44.69 -32.74 -23.05
N SER A 94 45.57 -32.89 -22.06
CA SER A 94 45.35 -32.43 -20.69
C SER A 94 46.65 -32.41 -19.89
N LEU A 95 46.80 -31.41 -19.01
CA LEU A 95 47.73 -31.42 -17.89
C LEU A 95 46.96 -31.78 -16.61
N THR A 96 47.47 -32.76 -15.85
CA THR A 96 46.88 -33.16 -14.56
C THR A 96 47.95 -33.17 -13.48
N VAL A 97 47.73 -32.37 -12.44
CA VAL A 97 48.42 -32.42 -11.17
C VAL A 97 47.45 -32.94 -10.12
N GLN A 98 47.93 -33.81 -9.24
CA GLN A 98 47.14 -34.31 -8.13
C GLN A 98 48.06 -34.60 -6.95
N ASP A 99 47.68 -34.11 -5.78
CA ASP A 99 48.08 -34.59 -4.47
C ASP A 99 47.13 -35.71 -4.03
N ALA A 100 47.65 -36.71 -3.32
CA ALA A 100 46.88 -37.83 -2.75
C ALA A 100 46.74 -37.76 -1.21
N GLY A 101 47.45 -36.83 -0.56
CA GLY A 101 47.38 -36.54 0.88
C GLY A 101 46.49 -35.33 1.23
N SER A 102 46.15 -34.48 0.25
CA SER A 102 45.35 -33.26 0.43
C SER A 102 46.03 -32.25 1.38
N ASN A 103 47.36 -32.17 1.31
CA ASN A 103 48.22 -31.39 2.21
C ASN A 103 49.33 -30.60 1.50
N ASP A 104 49.57 -30.83 0.21
CA ASP A 104 50.63 -30.15 -0.56
C ASP A 104 50.16 -28.77 -1.05
N ARG A 105 51.09 -27.92 -1.45
CA ARG A 105 50.80 -26.56 -1.96
C ARG A 105 51.22 -26.40 -3.39
N ILE A 106 50.40 -25.71 -4.19
CA ILE A 106 50.65 -25.42 -5.61
C ILE A 106 50.59 -23.92 -5.86
N PHE A 107 51.62 -23.42 -6.52
CA PHE A 107 51.77 -22.02 -6.89
C PHE A 107 51.89 -21.88 -8.41
N PHE A 108 50.98 -21.11 -9.00
CA PHE A 108 51.15 -20.55 -10.34
C PHE A 108 51.81 -19.17 -10.19
N GLY A 109 53.00 -18.99 -10.77
CA GLY A 109 53.80 -17.77 -10.63
C GLY A 109 54.59 -17.46 -11.89
N GLY A 110 54.75 -16.16 -12.19
CA GLY A 110 55.44 -15.69 -13.39
C GLY A 110 54.89 -14.34 -13.87
N THR A 111 55.29 -13.97 -15.08
CA THR A 111 54.81 -12.77 -15.81
C THR A 111 54.43 -13.07 -17.26
N GLU A 112 54.39 -14.35 -17.63
CA GLU A 112 53.98 -14.85 -18.95
C GLU A 112 52.72 -15.71 -18.80
N SER A 113 51.84 -15.69 -19.81
CA SER A 113 50.60 -16.50 -19.81
C SER A 113 50.88 -18.00 -19.81
N PHE A 114 50.30 -18.71 -18.85
CA PHE A 114 50.19 -20.17 -18.84
C PHE A 114 49.04 -20.63 -19.75
N ALA A 115 49.19 -20.33 -21.05
CA ALA A 115 48.21 -20.65 -22.08
C ALA A 115 48.38 -22.11 -22.57
N LEU A 116 47.34 -22.91 -22.43
CA LEU A 116 47.30 -24.36 -22.73
C LEU A 116 46.61 -24.72 -24.05
N GLY A 117 46.10 -23.74 -24.79
CA GLY A 117 45.36 -24.00 -26.04
C GLY A 117 44.11 -24.85 -25.79
N THR A 118 43.96 -25.97 -26.49
CA THR A 118 42.81 -26.88 -26.33
C THR A 118 42.96 -27.87 -25.16
N ALA A 119 44.07 -27.86 -24.43
CA ALA A 119 44.33 -28.82 -23.36
C ALA A 119 43.64 -28.43 -22.03
N SER A 120 42.99 -29.39 -21.37
CA SER A 120 42.43 -29.16 -20.03
C SER A 120 43.52 -29.09 -18.95
N LEU A 121 43.35 -28.22 -17.96
CA LEU A 121 44.13 -28.17 -16.72
C LEU A 121 43.32 -28.81 -15.58
N ASN A 122 43.90 -29.77 -14.87
CA ASN A 122 43.28 -30.37 -13.69
C ASN A 122 44.29 -30.35 -12.55
N VAL A 123 43.94 -29.78 -11.41
CA VAL A 123 44.82 -29.62 -10.25
C VAL A 123 44.08 -30.01 -8.97
N ILE A 124 44.70 -30.87 -8.16
CA ILE A 124 44.19 -31.26 -6.82
C ILE A 124 45.33 -31.06 -5.81
N ALA A 125 45.09 -30.32 -4.72
CA ALA A 125 46.09 -30.00 -3.69
C ALA A 125 45.47 -29.76 -2.30
N GLY A 126 46.32 -29.53 -1.29
CA GLY A 126 45.93 -28.88 -0.03
C GLY A 126 45.56 -27.42 -0.27
N ASP A 127 46.54 -26.58 -0.63
CA ASP A 127 46.32 -25.19 -1.03
C ASP A 127 46.73 -24.93 -2.50
N ILE A 128 46.03 -24.02 -3.16
CA ILE A 128 46.36 -23.51 -4.51
C ILE A 128 46.44 -21.98 -4.47
N THR A 129 47.46 -21.40 -5.09
CA THR A 129 47.59 -19.95 -5.26
C THR A 129 47.97 -19.58 -6.69
N VAL A 130 47.25 -18.61 -7.27
CA VAL A 130 47.61 -17.96 -8.53
C VAL A 130 48.08 -16.54 -8.19
N PHE A 131 49.38 -16.28 -8.36
CA PHE A 131 49.99 -14.99 -8.02
C PHE A 131 49.64 -13.88 -9.02
N SER A 132 49.81 -12.63 -8.59
CA SER A 132 49.67 -11.41 -9.41
C SER A 132 50.40 -11.50 -10.76
N ASP A 133 49.83 -10.89 -11.79
CA ASP A 133 50.35 -10.85 -13.18
C ASP A 133 50.39 -12.21 -13.93
N VAL A 134 49.87 -13.31 -13.34
CA VAL A 134 49.76 -14.63 -13.99
C VAL A 134 48.43 -14.78 -14.74
N ASP A 135 48.47 -15.28 -15.98
CA ASP A 135 47.29 -15.56 -16.82
C ASP A 135 47.20 -17.06 -17.15
N VAL A 136 46.29 -17.81 -16.52
CA VAL A 136 46.07 -19.25 -16.76
C VAL A 136 44.94 -19.41 -17.78
N SER A 137 45.23 -19.90 -18.99
CA SER A 137 44.24 -19.83 -20.08
C SER A 137 44.11 -21.08 -20.96
N THR A 138 42.88 -21.36 -21.43
CA THR A 138 42.55 -22.38 -22.42
C THR A 138 41.61 -21.81 -23.49
N THR A 139 41.28 -22.63 -24.49
CA THR A 139 40.17 -22.44 -25.43
C THR A 139 39.10 -23.48 -25.13
N ASP A 140 39.31 -24.72 -25.58
CA ASP A 140 38.38 -25.84 -25.49
C ASP A 140 38.58 -26.69 -24.22
N GLY A 141 39.70 -26.49 -23.51
CA GLY A 141 40.09 -27.29 -22.35
C GLY A 141 39.48 -26.79 -21.03
N VAL A 142 39.01 -27.71 -20.18
CA VAL A 142 38.48 -27.38 -18.84
C VAL A 142 39.61 -26.91 -17.94
N ILE A 143 39.42 -25.85 -17.15
CA ILE A 143 40.32 -25.49 -16.04
C ILE A 143 39.66 -25.91 -14.72
N SER A 144 40.15 -26.99 -14.09
CA SER A 144 39.65 -27.53 -12.82
C SER A 144 40.70 -27.40 -11.73
N LEU A 145 40.46 -26.55 -10.73
CA LEU A 145 41.29 -26.37 -9.53
C LEU A 145 40.53 -26.85 -8.29
N LEU A 146 41.05 -27.84 -7.58
CA LEU A 146 40.44 -28.45 -6.38
C LEU A 146 41.41 -28.35 -5.19
N ALA A 147 41.07 -27.53 -4.20
CA ALA A 147 41.81 -27.43 -2.94
C ALA A 147 41.04 -28.11 -1.80
N ALA A 148 41.76 -28.85 -0.96
CA ALA A 148 41.23 -29.42 0.28
C ALA A 148 41.22 -28.42 1.44
N GLU A 149 42.08 -27.40 1.38
CA GLU A 149 42.02 -26.18 2.20
C GLU A 149 41.73 -24.98 1.27
N ALA A 150 42.67 -24.09 0.95
CA ALA A 150 42.35 -22.81 0.29
C ALA A 150 42.67 -22.74 -1.23
N ILE A 151 41.88 -21.96 -1.98
CA ILE A 151 42.28 -21.39 -3.28
C ILE A 151 42.39 -19.87 -3.12
N LEU A 152 43.51 -19.28 -3.53
CA LEU A 152 43.74 -17.83 -3.62
C LEU A 152 44.06 -17.44 -5.06
N VAL A 153 43.43 -16.37 -5.56
CA VAL A 153 43.74 -15.73 -6.84
C VAL A 153 44.01 -14.25 -6.57
N ASP A 154 45.27 -13.87 -6.70
CA ASP A 154 45.81 -12.55 -6.30
C ASP A 154 45.48 -11.42 -7.28
N SER A 155 45.77 -10.18 -6.86
CA SER A 155 45.46 -8.97 -7.61
C SER A 155 46.21 -8.89 -8.94
N GLY A 156 45.47 -8.74 -10.04
CA GLY A 156 46.02 -8.78 -11.40
C GLY A 156 46.25 -10.18 -11.96
N ALA A 157 46.01 -11.26 -11.19
CA ALA A 157 45.97 -12.60 -11.72
C ALA A 157 44.71 -12.85 -12.56
N ALA A 158 44.78 -13.78 -13.51
CA ALA A 158 43.67 -14.10 -14.39
C ALA A 158 43.54 -15.60 -14.70
N ILE A 159 42.30 -16.02 -14.94
CA ILE A 159 41.95 -17.36 -15.40
C ILE A 159 40.94 -17.22 -16.55
N ARG A 160 41.20 -17.84 -17.71
CA ARG A 160 40.45 -17.57 -18.96
C ARG A 160 40.12 -18.83 -19.76
N THR A 161 38.91 -18.89 -20.34
CA THR A 161 38.51 -19.97 -21.27
C THR A 161 37.65 -19.45 -22.44
N VAL A 162 37.37 -20.33 -23.41
CA VAL A 162 36.37 -20.08 -24.47
C VAL A 162 35.19 -21.04 -24.27
N ASP A 163 35.37 -22.31 -24.62
CA ASP A 163 34.33 -23.34 -24.56
C ASP A 163 34.57 -24.39 -23.47
N GLY A 164 35.80 -24.50 -22.95
CA GLY A 164 36.17 -25.53 -21.97
C GLY A 164 35.63 -25.31 -20.55
N GLY A 165 35.43 -24.06 -20.13
CA GLY A 165 34.89 -23.71 -18.82
C GLY A 165 35.88 -23.86 -17.65
N MET A 166 35.50 -23.29 -16.51
CA MET A 166 36.31 -23.20 -15.30
C MET A 166 35.57 -23.77 -14.09
N GLN A 167 36.25 -24.54 -13.26
CA GLN A 167 35.77 -25.02 -11.97
C GLN A 167 36.86 -24.77 -10.90
N LEU A 168 36.56 -23.92 -9.91
CA LEU A 168 37.38 -23.71 -8.72
C LEU A 168 36.57 -24.20 -7.51
N THR A 169 36.97 -25.33 -6.92
CA THR A 169 36.32 -25.90 -5.73
C THR A 169 37.30 -25.92 -4.57
N ALA A 170 37.00 -25.23 -3.47
CA ALA A 170 37.90 -25.05 -2.33
C ALA A 170 37.30 -25.54 -1.01
N ASN A 171 38.16 -26.03 -0.12
CA ASN A 171 37.83 -26.58 1.19
C ASN A 171 36.70 -27.63 1.16
N ALA A 172 36.70 -28.51 0.16
CA ALA A 172 35.61 -29.47 -0.08
C ALA A 172 35.33 -30.39 1.12
N ASP A 173 36.40 -30.80 1.83
CA ASP A 173 36.33 -31.63 3.03
C ASP A 173 36.00 -30.84 4.32
N ARG A 174 35.95 -29.50 4.25
CA ARG A 174 35.68 -28.56 5.35
C ARG A 174 36.66 -28.76 6.52
N SER A 175 37.96 -28.59 6.24
CA SER A 175 39.07 -28.80 7.19
C SER A 175 38.87 -28.03 8.52
N THR A 176 39.41 -28.60 9.60
CA THR A 176 39.36 -28.04 10.96
C THR A 176 40.69 -27.40 11.34
N THR A 177 41.12 -26.36 10.63
CA THR A 177 42.34 -25.61 11.00
C THR A 177 42.05 -24.67 12.18
N ASP A 178 42.89 -24.73 13.21
CA ASP A 178 42.69 -24.03 14.50
C ASP A 178 43.07 -22.53 14.43
N SER A 179 42.92 -21.92 13.24
CA SER A 179 43.46 -20.60 12.92
C SER A 179 42.60 -19.46 13.44
N ASN A 180 43.20 -18.57 14.23
CA ASN A 180 42.60 -17.28 14.62
C ASN A 180 43.08 -16.17 13.66
N VAL A 181 42.84 -16.39 12.37
CA VAL A 181 42.94 -15.40 11.29
C VAL A 181 41.65 -15.48 10.47
N ASP A 182 41.40 -14.44 9.67
CA ASP A 182 40.26 -14.43 8.77
C ASP A 182 40.51 -15.42 7.62
N TYR A 183 39.53 -16.26 7.29
CA TYR A 183 39.72 -17.40 6.37
C TYR A 183 38.65 -17.48 5.28
N PHE A 184 39.09 -17.60 4.03
CA PHE A 184 38.25 -17.91 2.88
C PHE A 184 38.59 -19.31 2.36
N GLY A 185 37.59 -20.10 1.98
CA GLY A 185 37.84 -21.32 1.19
C GLY A 185 38.40 -20.94 -0.18
N LEU A 186 37.62 -20.17 -0.94
CA LEU A 186 38.06 -19.53 -2.18
C LEU A 186 38.13 -18.02 -1.99
N HIS A 187 39.30 -17.43 -2.22
CA HIS A 187 39.54 -15.99 -2.18
C HIS A 187 39.91 -15.48 -3.57
N LEU A 188 39.17 -14.51 -4.07
CA LEU A 188 39.50 -13.72 -5.26
C LEU A 188 39.76 -12.28 -4.79
N ASP A 189 40.98 -11.79 -4.91
CA ASP A 189 41.40 -10.45 -4.46
C ASP A 189 41.96 -9.66 -5.64
N GLY A 190 41.13 -8.90 -6.36
CA GLY A 190 41.50 -8.20 -7.59
C GLY A 190 41.77 -9.10 -8.80
N ALA A 191 41.17 -10.29 -8.85
CA ALA A 191 41.35 -11.29 -9.90
C ALA A 191 40.52 -11.01 -11.17
N THR A 192 40.86 -11.63 -12.31
CA THR A 192 40.02 -11.63 -13.53
C THR A 192 39.68 -13.06 -13.97
N LEU A 193 38.42 -13.47 -13.81
CA LEU A 193 37.93 -14.76 -14.30
C LEU A 193 37.01 -14.51 -15.51
N SER A 194 37.36 -15.05 -16.69
CA SER A 194 36.62 -14.75 -17.93
C SER A 194 36.33 -15.98 -18.80
N THR A 195 35.15 -16.01 -19.39
CA THR A 195 34.78 -16.93 -20.48
C THR A 195 34.25 -16.14 -21.69
N SER A 196 34.39 -16.73 -22.88
CA SER A 196 34.10 -16.05 -24.16
C SER A 196 33.35 -16.93 -25.18
N GLY A 197 32.98 -18.15 -24.79
CA GLY A 197 32.14 -19.07 -25.54
C GLY A 197 31.14 -19.76 -24.61
N ALA A 198 31.00 -21.08 -24.75
CA ALA A 198 30.04 -21.89 -24.00
C ALA A 198 30.56 -22.44 -22.65
N GLY A 199 31.80 -22.15 -22.27
CA GLY A 199 32.40 -22.70 -21.05
C GLY A 199 31.97 -21.96 -19.79
N SER A 200 31.13 -22.56 -18.95
CA SER A 200 30.67 -21.96 -17.67
C SER A 200 31.80 -21.67 -16.68
N ILE A 201 31.60 -20.70 -15.79
CA ILE A 201 32.43 -20.38 -14.64
C ILE A 201 31.78 -20.94 -13.37
N VAL A 202 32.41 -21.92 -12.72
CA VAL A 202 31.92 -22.58 -11.50
C VAL A 202 32.87 -22.31 -10.34
N LEU A 203 32.36 -21.66 -9.29
CA LEU A 203 33.10 -21.32 -8.08
C LEU A 203 32.41 -21.92 -6.86
N GLU A 204 33.13 -22.73 -6.08
CA GLU A 204 32.59 -23.45 -4.93
C GLU A 204 33.58 -23.35 -3.76
N GLY A 205 33.11 -23.03 -2.57
CA GLY A 205 34.02 -22.84 -1.43
C GLY A 205 33.34 -23.05 -0.07
N SER A 206 34.07 -23.64 0.88
CA SER A 206 33.63 -23.77 2.28
C SER A 206 34.53 -23.03 3.26
N GLY A 207 33.95 -22.44 4.31
CA GLY A 207 34.69 -21.90 5.44
C GLY A 207 35.23 -23.00 6.36
N ILE A 208 36.01 -22.62 7.38
CA ILE A 208 36.56 -23.57 8.37
C ILE A 208 35.65 -23.75 9.58
N HIS A 209 35.53 -25.00 10.07
CA HIS A 209 34.72 -25.42 11.22
C HIS A 209 35.20 -24.86 12.59
N SER A 210 36.27 -24.06 12.60
CA SER A 210 37.08 -23.74 13.78
C SER A 210 37.49 -22.25 13.83
N GLY A 211 38.27 -21.87 14.85
CA GLY A 211 38.67 -20.49 15.11
C GLY A 211 37.56 -19.61 15.73
N ASN A 212 37.96 -18.39 16.14
CA ASN A 212 37.04 -17.36 16.63
C ASN A 212 36.97 -16.14 15.68
N ASN A 213 37.52 -16.28 14.48
CA ASN A 213 37.62 -15.25 13.46
C ASN A 213 36.58 -15.45 12.36
N PHE A 214 36.41 -14.36 11.59
CA PHE A 214 35.69 -14.32 10.33
C PHE A 214 36.08 -15.51 9.44
N SER A 215 35.08 -16.15 8.83
CA SER A 215 35.33 -17.04 7.71
C SER A 215 34.18 -17.05 6.71
N ALA A 216 34.50 -17.13 5.43
CA ALA A 216 33.53 -17.33 4.37
C ALA A 216 33.88 -18.56 3.53
N GLY A 217 32.86 -19.14 2.87
CA GLY A 217 33.09 -20.12 1.82
C GLY A 217 33.81 -19.51 0.62
N ILE A 218 33.30 -18.37 0.14
CA ILE A 218 33.88 -17.61 -0.97
C ILE A 218 33.99 -16.12 -0.57
N GLY A 219 35.14 -15.50 -0.85
CA GLY A 219 35.37 -14.07 -0.73
C GLY A 219 35.73 -13.45 -2.07
N ILE A 220 35.06 -12.35 -2.41
CA ILE A 220 35.31 -11.52 -3.61
C ILE A 220 35.73 -10.14 -3.12
N GLU A 221 36.97 -9.73 -3.38
CA GLU A 221 37.62 -8.54 -2.84
C GLU A 221 38.53 -7.90 -3.91
N GLY A 222 39.10 -6.73 -3.62
CA GLY A 222 40.20 -6.12 -4.39
C GLY A 222 39.90 -5.56 -5.79
N GLY A 223 38.64 -5.55 -6.25
CA GLY A 223 38.25 -5.18 -7.61
C GLY A 223 38.16 -6.37 -8.58
N THR A 224 37.80 -7.55 -8.06
CA THR A 224 37.68 -8.79 -8.83
C THR A 224 36.60 -8.69 -9.92
N THR A 225 36.94 -9.12 -11.15
CA THR A 225 36.01 -9.21 -12.29
C THR A 225 35.73 -10.67 -12.65
N ILE A 226 34.45 -11.02 -12.81
CA ILE A 226 33.98 -12.34 -13.25
C ILE A 226 33.03 -12.14 -14.44
N GLU A 227 33.39 -12.60 -15.64
CA GLU A 227 32.64 -12.27 -16.86
C GLU A 227 32.38 -13.45 -17.82
N SER A 228 31.17 -13.49 -18.38
CA SER A 228 30.79 -14.33 -19.51
C SER A 228 30.44 -13.45 -20.70
N THR A 229 31.37 -13.37 -21.65
CA THR A 229 31.39 -12.33 -22.69
C THR A 229 30.73 -12.75 -24.01
N SER A 230 30.35 -14.03 -24.14
CA SER A 230 29.66 -14.56 -25.32
C SER A 230 28.32 -13.85 -25.57
N GLN A 231 28.04 -13.56 -26.84
CA GLN A 231 26.84 -12.85 -27.31
C GLN A 231 25.82 -13.80 -27.98
N GLU A 232 25.97 -15.10 -27.77
CA GLU A 232 25.10 -16.16 -28.28
C GLU A 232 24.32 -16.78 -27.11
N ALA A 233 23.10 -17.27 -27.34
CA ALA A 233 22.24 -17.98 -26.36
C ALA A 233 22.82 -19.32 -25.82
N THR A 234 24.10 -19.58 -26.07
CA THR A 234 24.87 -20.70 -25.51
C THR A 234 26.09 -20.20 -24.74
N ALA A 235 26.02 -19.00 -24.16
CA ALA A 235 27.08 -18.44 -23.33
C ALA A 235 27.24 -19.25 -22.02
N GLY A 236 28.47 -19.36 -21.53
CA GLY A 236 28.73 -20.05 -20.26
C GLY A 236 28.07 -19.36 -19.06
N GLU A 237 27.37 -20.12 -18.21
CA GLU A 237 26.81 -19.67 -16.93
C GLU A 237 27.92 -19.17 -15.97
N ILE A 238 27.58 -18.28 -15.04
CA ILE A 238 28.42 -17.94 -13.87
C ILE A 238 27.73 -18.46 -12.61
N ARG A 239 28.24 -19.55 -12.03
CA ARG A 239 27.70 -20.18 -10.82
C ARG A 239 28.67 -20.09 -9.65
N ILE A 240 28.26 -19.44 -8.57
CA ILE A 240 29.06 -19.20 -7.36
C ILE A 240 28.33 -19.78 -6.14
N SER A 241 28.98 -20.64 -5.35
CA SER A 241 28.36 -21.38 -4.23
C SER A 241 29.22 -21.40 -2.97
N GLY A 242 28.93 -20.52 -2.02
CA GLY A 242 29.66 -20.39 -0.77
C GLY A 242 28.97 -21.04 0.45
N PHE A 243 29.70 -21.82 1.23
CA PHE A 243 29.22 -22.44 2.47
C PHE A 243 30.01 -21.99 3.70
N GLY A 244 29.37 -21.33 4.64
CA GLY A 244 29.91 -21.14 5.98
C GLY A 244 29.91 -22.48 6.71
N ALA A 245 31.06 -22.90 7.21
CA ALA A 245 31.14 -24.02 8.14
C ALA A 245 30.81 -23.57 9.57
N ASP A 246 30.65 -24.53 10.48
CA ASP A 246 30.35 -24.24 11.88
C ASP A 246 31.46 -23.39 12.55
N GLY A 247 31.17 -22.73 13.67
CA GLY A 247 32.24 -22.12 14.46
C GLY A 247 31.78 -21.02 15.39
N ARG A 248 32.66 -20.04 15.68
CA ARG A 248 32.30 -18.84 16.43
C ARG A 248 32.36 -17.60 15.55
N GLN A 249 31.19 -16.98 15.38
CA GLN A 249 31.00 -15.64 14.80
C GLN A 249 31.39 -15.54 13.32
N LEU A 250 30.70 -14.67 12.58
CA LEU A 250 31.11 -14.24 11.24
C LEU A 250 31.41 -15.42 10.29
N LYS A 251 30.57 -16.46 10.30
CA LYS A 251 30.68 -17.62 9.39
C LYS A 251 29.66 -17.45 8.26
N HIS A 252 30.14 -17.01 7.10
CA HIS A 252 29.32 -16.63 5.95
C HIS A 252 29.39 -17.67 4.84
N GLY A 253 28.33 -17.76 4.02
CA GLY A 253 28.40 -18.50 2.77
C GLY A 253 29.33 -17.81 1.78
N LEU A 254 28.89 -16.66 1.30
CA LEU A 254 29.63 -15.79 0.39
C LEU A 254 29.72 -14.36 0.93
N ILE A 255 30.85 -13.70 0.66
CA ILE A 255 31.03 -12.27 0.91
C ILE A 255 31.62 -11.54 -0.31
N SER A 256 31.19 -10.29 -0.51
CA SER A 256 31.93 -9.32 -1.32
C SER A 256 32.03 -7.99 -0.57
N ARG A 257 33.24 -7.45 -0.37
CA ARG A 257 33.46 -6.26 0.48
C ARG A 257 33.75 -4.97 -0.28
N ASP A 258 34.61 -5.03 -1.28
CA ASP A 258 35.23 -3.85 -1.89
C ASP A 258 34.46 -3.31 -3.09
N ALA A 259 34.54 -2.00 -3.29
CA ALA A 259 33.97 -1.34 -4.47
C ALA A 259 34.76 -1.71 -5.74
N GLY A 260 34.03 -1.89 -6.85
CA GLY A 260 34.63 -2.24 -8.15
C GLY A 260 34.77 -3.74 -8.43
N ASN A 261 34.33 -4.61 -7.50
CA ASN A 261 34.09 -6.01 -7.82
C ASN A 261 32.90 -6.12 -8.80
N SER A 262 32.95 -7.00 -9.81
CA SER A 262 31.88 -7.15 -10.81
C SER A 262 31.61 -8.59 -11.28
N LEU A 263 30.33 -8.89 -11.54
CA LEU A 263 29.85 -10.08 -12.24
C LEU A 263 29.07 -9.62 -13.48
N THR A 264 29.49 -10.00 -14.69
CA THR A 264 28.82 -9.57 -15.94
C THR A 264 28.54 -10.74 -16.87
N SER A 265 27.35 -10.77 -17.46
CA SER A 265 26.98 -11.70 -18.52
C SER A 265 26.09 -11.03 -19.57
N ALA A 266 25.88 -11.71 -20.70
CA ALA A 266 24.85 -11.36 -21.66
C ALA A 266 23.76 -12.44 -21.75
N TYR A 267 24.14 -13.71 -21.98
CA TYR A 267 23.19 -14.81 -22.24
C TYR A 267 23.48 -16.10 -21.43
N GLY A 268 24.35 -16.04 -20.42
CA GLY A 268 24.64 -17.17 -19.53
C GLY A 268 24.38 -16.80 -18.07
N ASP A 269 23.45 -17.48 -17.42
CA ASP A 269 22.88 -17.07 -16.12
C ASP A 269 23.91 -16.83 -15.02
N ILE A 270 23.64 -15.83 -14.18
CA ILE A 270 24.45 -15.47 -13.02
C ILE A 270 23.77 -15.97 -11.75
N THR A 271 24.19 -17.15 -11.26
CA THR A 271 23.67 -17.76 -10.02
C THR A 271 24.67 -17.60 -8.87
N VAL A 272 24.26 -16.93 -7.81
CA VAL A 272 25.03 -16.73 -6.57
C VAL A 272 24.26 -17.36 -5.40
N THR A 273 24.78 -18.47 -4.84
CA THR A 273 24.18 -19.15 -3.69
C THR A 273 25.08 -19.08 -2.46
N GLY A 274 24.49 -18.90 -1.28
CA GLY A 274 25.25 -18.80 -0.04
C GLY A 274 24.51 -19.35 1.19
N VAL A 275 25.19 -20.16 1.99
CA VAL A 275 24.64 -20.71 3.25
C VAL A 275 25.52 -20.30 4.43
N GLY A 276 24.96 -19.66 5.45
CA GLY A 276 25.67 -19.24 6.66
C GLY A 276 25.98 -20.41 7.59
N GLY A 277 27.08 -20.29 8.35
CA GLY A 277 27.54 -21.35 9.26
C GLY A 277 26.67 -21.54 10.51
N PHE A 278 26.89 -22.64 11.23
CA PHE A 278 26.10 -23.03 12.42
C PHE A 278 26.94 -23.10 13.71
N ARG A 279 26.28 -23.20 14.87
CA ARG A 279 26.94 -23.31 16.19
C ARG A 279 26.04 -24.00 17.20
N SER A 280 26.50 -25.10 17.79
CA SER A 280 25.73 -25.87 18.77
C SER A 280 25.75 -25.32 20.21
N ASP A 281 26.73 -24.47 20.55
CA ASP A 281 26.90 -23.85 21.88
C ASP A 281 26.58 -22.34 21.92
N GLY A 282 25.76 -21.85 20.98
CA GLY A 282 24.89 -20.67 21.14
C GLY A 282 25.53 -19.40 21.71
N SER A 283 26.53 -18.85 21.00
CA SER A 283 27.17 -17.59 21.43
C SER A 283 27.75 -16.76 20.26
N GLY A 284 27.29 -17.01 19.04
CA GLY A 284 27.81 -16.34 17.85
C GLY A 284 27.12 -15.02 17.55
N VAL A 285 27.63 -14.35 16.51
CA VAL A 285 27.01 -13.19 15.84
C VAL A 285 27.25 -13.29 14.34
N ASN A 286 26.31 -12.75 13.56
CA ASN A 286 26.43 -12.49 12.13
C ASN A 286 26.72 -13.74 11.28
N TYR A 287 25.68 -14.52 10.99
CA TYR A 287 25.74 -15.69 10.09
C TYR A 287 24.85 -15.46 8.88
N PHE A 288 25.47 -15.01 7.80
CA PHE A 288 24.77 -14.62 6.57
C PHE A 288 24.99 -15.67 5.49
N GLY A 289 23.94 -15.99 4.73
CA GLY A 289 24.09 -16.79 3.52
C GLY A 289 24.97 -16.04 2.53
N ILE A 290 24.54 -14.83 2.15
CA ILE A 290 25.22 -13.92 1.25
C ILE A 290 25.33 -12.55 1.91
N TYR A 291 26.51 -11.92 1.85
CA TYR A 291 26.72 -10.53 2.27
C TYR A 291 27.51 -9.75 1.22
N LEU A 292 26.87 -8.78 0.56
CA LEU A 292 27.48 -7.92 -0.45
C LEU A 292 27.53 -6.48 0.09
N ALA A 293 28.73 -5.89 0.14
CA ALA A 293 28.97 -4.50 0.52
C ALA A 293 29.62 -3.66 -0.60
N GLY A 294 30.21 -4.35 -1.59
CA GLY A 294 30.57 -3.80 -2.89
C GLY A 294 30.56 -4.94 -3.91
N LEU A 295 29.65 -4.87 -4.89
CA LEU A 295 29.54 -5.83 -6.01
C LEU A 295 28.54 -5.29 -7.04
N ASP A 296 28.99 -5.08 -8.27
CA ASP A 296 28.12 -4.76 -9.40
C ASP A 296 27.77 -6.04 -10.17
N ILE A 297 26.49 -6.33 -10.36
CA ILE A 297 26.00 -7.51 -11.09
C ILE A 297 25.17 -7.04 -12.29
N SER A 298 25.51 -7.50 -13.49
CA SER A 298 24.90 -7.03 -14.74
C SER A 298 24.59 -8.13 -15.75
N SER A 299 23.35 -8.15 -16.22
CA SER A 299 22.92 -8.88 -17.41
C SER A 299 22.70 -7.89 -18.55
N THR A 300 23.29 -8.18 -19.70
CA THR A 300 23.37 -7.27 -20.87
C THR A 300 22.75 -7.83 -22.15
N GLY A 301 22.19 -9.05 -22.09
CA GLY A 301 21.48 -9.66 -23.21
C GLY A 301 20.12 -9.01 -23.47
N ILE A 302 19.58 -9.25 -24.67
CA ILE A 302 18.29 -8.72 -25.13
C ILE A 302 17.47 -9.87 -25.71
N GLY A 303 16.17 -9.90 -25.41
CA GLY A 303 15.24 -10.97 -25.75
C GLY A 303 15.25 -12.14 -24.75
N PRO A 304 14.44 -13.19 -25.01
CA PRO A 304 14.09 -14.22 -24.03
C PRO A 304 15.21 -15.22 -23.66
N ASP A 305 16.40 -15.05 -24.23
CA ASP A 305 17.61 -15.83 -23.89
C ASP A 305 18.61 -15.00 -23.03
N ALA A 306 18.24 -13.78 -22.61
CA ALA A 306 19.09 -12.91 -21.79
C ALA A 306 19.31 -13.49 -20.37
N ALA A 307 20.54 -13.40 -19.87
CA ALA A 307 20.96 -14.08 -18.64
C ALA A 307 20.13 -13.66 -17.40
N GLU A 308 19.57 -14.63 -16.68
CA GLU A 308 18.96 -14.39 -15.37
C GLU A 308 20.03 -14.04 -14.31
N ILE A 309 19.66 -13.23 -13.31
CA ILE A 309 20.46 -12.96 -12.11
C ILE A 309 19.74 -13.56 -10.91
N ASN A 310 20.26 -14.66 -10.36
CA ASN A 310 19.64 -15.39 -9.25
C ASN A 310 20.54 -15.39 -8.01
N ILE A 311 20.05 -14.85 -6.89
CA ILE A 311 20.76 -14.74 -5.61
C ILE A 311 19.96 -15.51 -4.54
N ASP A 312 20.41 -16.69 -4.10
CA ASP A 312 19.75 -17.49 -3.05
C ASP A 312 20.62 -17.61 -1.79
N GLY A 313 20.22 -16.90 -0.73
CA GLY A 313 20.93 -16.85 0.54
C GLY A 313 20.14 -17.49 1.69
N THR A 314 20.74 -18.41 2.42
CA THR A 314 20.19 -18.98 3.68
C THR A 314 21.10 -18.66 4.87
N GLY A 315 20.57 -17.98 5.88
CA GLY A 315 21.30 -17.59 7.09
C GLY A 315 21.52 -18.75 8.06
N GLY A 316 22.59 -18.65 8.86
CA GLY A 316 22.93 -19.67 9.86
C GLY A 316 21.92 -19.78 10.99
N ALA A 317 21.73 -20.99 11.54
CA ALA A 317 20.75 -21.26 12.60
C ALA A 317 21.28 -20.85 14.00
N GLU A 318 21.20 -19.56 14.33
CA GLU A 318 21.94 -18.93 15.43
C GLU A 318 21.13 -17.89 16.24
N LEU A 319 21.66 -17.47 17.40
CA LEU A 319 20.89 -16.74 18.42
C LEU A 319 20.74 -15.22 18.22
N THR A 320 21.46 -14.57 17.29
CA THR A 320 21.63 -13.10 17.34
C THR A 320 21.38 -12.36 16.02
N THR A 321 22.15 -12.64 14.96
CA THR A 321 21.96 -11.99 13.65
C THR A 321 22.11 -13.02 12.54
N CYS A 322 21.00 -13.32 11.86
CA CYS A 322 20.94 -14.36 10.84
C CYS A 322 20.15 -13.82 9.64
N TYR A 323 20.85 -13.59 8.51
CA TYR A 323 20.27 -13.05 7.29
C TYR A 323 20.45 -14.06 6.15
N GLY A 324 19.43 -14.23 5.31
CA GLY A 324 19.58 -15.00 4.08
C GLY A 324 20.52 -14.29 3.12
N VAL A 325 20.03 -13.17 2.58
CA VAL A 325 20.80 -12.22 1.77
C VAL A 325 20.89 -10.90 2.53
N TRP A 326 22.08 -10.30 2.57
CA TRP A 326 22.28 -8.90 2.98
C TRP A 326 23.03 -8.14 1.88
N LEU A 327 22.35 -7.20 1.23
CA LEU A 327 22.96 -6.20 0.36
C LEU A 327 23.14 -4.89 1.15
N ALA A 328 24.32 -4.29 1.07
CA ALA A 328 24.69 -3.11 1.84
C ALA A 328 25.52 -2.13 1.01
N SER A 329 25.39 -0.84 1.28
CA SER A 329 26.24 0.25 0.76
C SER A 329 26.14 0.51 -0.74
N ALA A 330 26.34 1.78 -1.12
CA ALA A 330 26.14 2.31 -2.46
C ALA A 330 27.19 1.86 -3.50
N ASN A 331 27.99 0.84 -3.17
CA ASN A 331 28.88 0.12 -4.09
C ASN A 331 28.28 -1.23 -4.53
N VAL A 332 27.04 -1.54 -4.17
CA VAL A 332 26.27 -2.68 -4.69
C VAL A 332 25.23 -2.18 -5.67
N SER A 333 25.23 -2.74 -6.88
CA SER A 333 24.19 -2.51 -7.88
C SER A 333 23.84 -3.78 -8.64
N LEU A 334 22.56 -3.95 -8.98
CA LEU A 334 22.07 -5.04 -9.82
C LEU A 334 21.36 -4.43 -11.03
N SER A 335 21.69 -4.92 -12.23
CA SER A 335 21.12 -4.44 -13.49
C SER A 335 20.79 -5.58 -14.45
N SER A 336 19.67 -5.44 -15.15
CA SER A 336 19.36 -6.25 -16.32
C SER A 336 18.66 -5.43 -17.39
N VAL A 337 18.67 -5.92 -18.62
CA VAL A 337 17.77 -5.47 -19.69
C VAL A 337 16.55 -6.39 -19.67
N ASP A 338 16.70 -7.63 -20.15
CA ASP A 338 15.59 -8.57 -20.40
C ASP A 338 15.64 -9.86 -19.52
N GLY A 339 16.79 -10.20 -18.92
CA GLY A 339 16.91 -11.39 -18.06
C GLY A 339 16.47 -11.15 -16.61
N ASP A 340 15.62 -12.01 -16.06
CA ASP A 340 14.98 -11.88 -14.73
C ASP A 340 15.98 -11.64 -13.58
N ILE A 341 15.68 -10.72 -12.65
CA ILE A 341 16.45 -10.51 -11.41
C ILE A 341 15.69 -11.13 -10.23
N ARG A 342 16.28 -12.13 -9.57
CA ARG A 342 15.67 -12.90 -8.48
C ARG A 342 16.57 -12.90 -7.24
N ILE A 343 16.04 -12.42 -6.12
CA ILE A 343 16.69 -12.44 -4.80
C ILE A 343 15.81 -13.28 -3.85
N THR A 344 16.30 -14.44 -3.44
CA THR A 344 15.67 -15.32 -2.45
C THR A 344 16.48 -15.29 -1.16
N GLY A 345 15.84 -15.01 -0.03
CA GLY A 345 16.49 -14.89 1.27
C GLY A 345 15.75 -15.62 2.37
N ARG A 346 16.45 -16.53 3.07
CA ARG A 346 15.92 -17.28 4.21
C ARG A 346 16.70 -16.95 5.47
N GLY A 347 16.04 -16.30 6.42
CA GLY A 347 16.63 -16.07 7.75
C GLY A 347 16.80 -17.40 8.49
N GLY A 348 17.86 -17.54 9.28
CA GLY A 348 18.17 -18.81 9.96
C GLY A 348 17.12 -19.25 11.00
N GLU A 349 17.20 -20.50 11.45
CA GLU A 349 16.42 -20.97 12.61
C GLU A 349 17.05 -20.46 13.91
N ALA A 350 16.32 -19.68 14.71
CA ALA A 350 16.84 -19.11 15.95
C ALA A 350 16.00 -19.56 17.15
N ALA A 351 16.67 -20.01 18.22
CA ALA A 351 15.97 -20.30 19.46
C ALA A 351 15.48 -19.00 20.12
N THR A 352 16.39 -18.07 20.46
CA THR A 352 16.04 -16.88 21.24
C THR A 352 16.89 -15.64 20.91
N THR A 353 16.21 -14.49 20.84
CA THR A 353 16.71 -13.10 20.89
C THR A 353 17.34 -12.44 19.66
N SER A 354 17.15 -13.00 18.46
CA SER A 354 17.79 -12.52 17.21
C SER A 354 17.04 -11.41 16.45
N ARG A 355 17.79 -10.48 15.81
CA ARG A 355 17.34 -9.75 14.61
C ARG A 355 17.54 -10.69 13.42
N GLN A 356 16.51 -10.88 12.62
CA GLN A 356 16.56 -11.80 11.48
C GLN A 356 15.90 -11.16 10.26
N SER A 357 16.44 -11.49 9.10
CA SER A 357 15.89 -11.08 7.81
C SER A 357 15.93 -12.27 6.85
N GLY A 358 14.91 -12.44 6.02
CA GLY A 358 15.04 -13.23 4.81
C GLY A 358 16.01 -12.51 3.87
N VAL A 359 15.56 -11.37 3.36
CA VAL A 359 16.37 -10.40 2.60
C VAL A 359 16.50 -9.10 3.41
N LEU A 360 17.73 -8.57 3.50
CA LEU A 360 18.01 -7.20 3.96
C LEU A 360 18.73 -6.44 2.84
N ILE A 361 18.24 -5.26 2.49
CA ILE A 361 18.85 -4.34 1.53
C ILE A 361 18.94 -2.98 2.23
N GLU A 362 20.16 -2.44 2.41
CA GLU A 362 20.36 -1.15 3.06
C GLU A 362 21.41 -0.26 2.37
N ASP A 363 21.01 0.97 2.05
CA ASP A 363 21.83 2.03 1.44
C ASP A 363 22.57 1.64 0.15
N ILE A 364 21.97 0.77 -0.70
CA ILE A 364 22.57 0.35 -1.98
C ILE A 364 22.42 1.42 -3.09
N ALA A 365 23.02 1.18 -4.26
CA ALA A 365 22.86 2.07 -5.41
C ALA A 365 21.52 1.87 -6.12
N TYR A 366 21.28 0.68 -6.68
CA TYR A 366 19.99 0.32 -7.31
C TYR A 366 19.86 -1.19 -7.54
N ILE A 367 18.62 -1.66 -7.69
CA ILE A 367 18.26 -2.89 -8.42
C ILE A 367 17.36 -2.43 -9.57
N ARG A 368 17.78 -2.64 -10.83
CA ARG A 368 17.11 -2.04 -11.98
C ARG A 368 16.90 -3.00 -13.16
N SER A 369 15.68 -2.99 -13.70
CA SER A 369 15.34 -3.48 -15.04
C SER A 369 15.33 -2.32 -16.03
N THR A 370 15.87 -2.55 -17.24
CA THR A 370 16.02 -1.53 -18.29
C THR A 370 15.45 -1.96 -19.65
N GLY A 371 14.92 -3.18 -19.75
CA GLY A 371 14.26 -3.71 -20.94
C GLY A 371 12.93 -3.02 -21.25
N THR A 372 12.45 -3.20 -22.47
CA THR A 372 11.17 -2.65 -22.95
C THR A 372 10.44 -3.65 -23.83
N GLY A 373 9.13 -3.79 -23.63
CA GLY A 373 8.30 -4.84 -24.23
C GLY A 373 8.16 -6.08 -23.33
N PRO A 374 7.56 -7.16 -23.86
CA PRO A 374 7.13 -8.31 -23.06
C PRO A 374 8.28 -9.21 -22.56
N ASP A 375 9.50 -8.97 -23.05
CA ASP A 375 10.72 -9.68 -22.63
C ASP A 375 11.51 -8.90 -21.55
N ALA A 376 11.01 -7.75 -21.07
CA ALA A 376 11.73 -6.92 -20.09
C ALA A 376 11.88 -7.61 -18.72
N ALA A 377 13.07 -7.50 -18.11
CA ALA A 377 13.42 -8.25 -16.91
C ALA A 377 12.50 -7.93 -15.71
N ASN A 378 11.94 -8.95 -15.06
CA ASN A 378 11.19 -8.77 -13.81
C ASN A 378 12.17 -8.74 -12.61
N ILE A 379 11.74 -8.16 -11.49
CA ILE A 379 12.52 -8.07 -10.25
C ILE A 379 11.75 -8.72 -9.09
N SER A 380 12.18 -9.90 -8.68
CA SER A 380 11.54 -10.77 -7.71
C SER A 380 12.35 -10.86 -6.41
N ILE A 381 11.84 -10.30 -5.31
CA ILE A 381 12.45 -10.36 -3.97
C ILE A 381 11.57 -11.20 -3.03
N ASP A 382 11.97 -12.45 -2.73
CA ASP A 382 11.33 -13.31 -1.71
C ASP A 382 12.20 -13.36 -0.45
N GLY A 383 11.63 -12.92 0.67
CA GLY A 383 12.27 -12.99 1.98
C GLY A 383 11.40 -13.68 3.02
N THR A 384 11.89 -14.79 3.57
CA THR A 384 11.21 -15.53 4.64
C THR A 384 12.08 -15.62 5.89
N ILE A 385 11.55 -15.27 7.07
CA ILE A 385 12.23 -15.53 8.34
C ILE A 385 12.08 -17.00 8.71
N GLY A 386 13.20 -17.67 9.03
CA GLY A 386 13.20 -19.03 9.59
C GLY A 386 12.38 -19.16 10.88
N THR A 387 12.15 -20.39 11.30
CA THR A 387 11.32 -20.68 12.49
C THR A 387 12.00 -20.21 13.77
N ALA A 388 11.26 -19.50 14.63
CA ALA A 388 11.68 -19.28 16.01
C ALA A 388 11.26 -20.49 16.87
N THR A 389 12.23 -21.20 17.44
CA THR A 389 11.97 -22.49 18.14
C THR A 389 11.57 -22.33 19.61
N GLU A 390 11.75 -21.15 20.20
CA GLU A 390 11.23 -20.78 21.53
C GLU A 390 10.49 -19.43 21.46
N PRO A 391 9.63 -19.10 22.45
CA PRO A 391 8.99 -17.80 22.55
C PRO A 391 10.01 -16.67 22.73
N GLN A 392 10.21 -15.85 21.69
CA GLN A 392 11.07 -14.67 21.73
C GLN A 392 10.61 -13.71 22.84
N THR A 393 11.52 -13.39 23.76
CA THR A 393 11.31 -12.37 24.82
C THR A 393 12.01 -11.04 24.51
N SER A 394 12.71 -10.96 23.38
CA SER A 394 13.39 -9.76 22.90
C SER A 394 12.42 -8.80 22.22
N ALA A 395 12.78 -7.51 22.20
CA ALA A 395 12.06 -6.46 21.47
C ALA A 395 12.71 -6.11 20.12
N LEU A 396 13.63 -6.95 19.63
CA LEU A 396 14.23 -6.80 18.30
C LEU A 396 13.24 -7.28 17.25
N ALA A 397 12.94 -6.42 16.28
CA ALA A 397 12.10 -6.77 15.14
C ALA A 397 12.88 -7.62 14.13
N ALA A 398 12.15 -8.48 13.42
CA ALA A 398 12.64 -9.33 12.35
C ALA A 398 11.67 -9.25 11.15
N TYR A 399 12.20 -9.40 9.93
CA TYR A 399 11.49 -9.07 8.69
C TYR A 399 11.63 -10.20 7.66
N GLY A 400 10.56 -10.54 6.93
CA GLY A 400 10.70 -11.36 5.73
C GLY A 400 11.63 -10.66 4.74
N VAL A 401 11.19 -9.49 4.28
CA VAL A 401 11.99 -8.54 3.49
C VAL A 401 12.13 -7.22 4.23
N GLN A 402 13.36 -6.68 4.28
CA GLN A 402 13.63 -5.30 4.70
C GLN A 402 14.42 -4.55 3.62
N LEU A 403 13.84 -3.50 3.04
CA LEU A 403 14.53 -2.51 2.21
C LEU A 403 14.61 -1.19 2.98
N THR A 404 15.80 -0.60 3.08
CA THR A 404 16.02 0.68 3.77
C THR A 404 17.09 1.52 3.08
N GLY A 405 17.09 2.82 3.37
CA GLY A 405 18.08 3.77 2.86
C GLY A 405 17.49 4.69 1.81
N ALA A 406 17.64 6.01 2.00
CA ALA A 406 16.99 7.02 1.16
C ALA A 406 17.58 7.11 -0.27
N SER A 407 18.69 6.41 -0.55
CA SER A 407 19.27 6.23 -1.88
C SER A 407 18.98 4.87 -2.51
N THR A 408 18.40 3.92 -1.77
CA THR A 408 18.09 2.58 -2.28
C THR A 408 16.99 2.70 -3.33
N GLU A 409 17.34 2.50 -4.60
CA GLU A 409 16.40 2.51 -5.72
C GLU A 409 16.06 1.09 -6.17
N LEU A 410 14.77 0.84 -6.43
CA LEU A 410 14.25 -0.36 -7.06
C LEU A 410 13.37 0.08 -8.23
N SER A 411 13.83 -0.13 -9.47
CA SER A 411 13.19 0.49 -10.64
C SER A 411 13.07 -0.42 -11.85
N THR A 412 12.02 -0.19 -12.63
CA THR A 412 11.73 -0.90 -13.88
C THR A 412 11.19 0.05 -14.96
N VAL A 413 11.21 -0.41 -16.20
CA VAL A 413 10.40 0.16 -17.27
C VAL A 413 9.19 -0.75 -17.47
N ASP A 414 9.36 -1.89 -18.16
CA ASP A 414 8.26 -2.75 -18.59
C ASP A 414 8.17 -4.10 -17.84
N GLY A 415 9.20 -4.54 -17.11
CA GLY A 415 9.16 -5.78 -16.32
C GLY A 415 8.55 -5.59 -14.93
N ASP A 416 7.86 -6.59 -14.36
CA ASP A 416 7.20 -6.49 -13.06
C ASP A 416 8.19 -6.42 -11.88
N ILE A 417 7.84 -5.67 -10.82
CA ILE A 417 8.48 -5.70 -9.51
C ILE A 417 7.58 -6.50 -8.54
N SER A 418 8.14 -7.50 -7.86
CA SER A 418 7.43 -8.35 -6.90
C SER A 418 8.22 -8.52 -5.61
N ILE A 419 7.67 -8.06 -4.48
CA ILE A 419 8.29 -8.13 -3.16
C ILE A 419 7.42 -8.97 -2.21
N VAL A 420 7.88 -10.16 -1.86
CA VAL A 420 7.16 -11.12 -1.01
C VAL A 420 7.91 -11.30 0.31
N GLY A 421 7.26 -11.00 1.43
CA GLY A 421 7.88 -11.06 2.76
C GLY A 421 7.06 -11.85 3.79
N SER A 422 7.66 -12.86 4.40
CA SER A 422 7.02 -13.70 5.42
C SER A 422 7.73 -13.66 6.78
N GLY A 423 6.98 -13.26 7.82
CA GLY A 423 7.41 -13.26 9.22
C GLY A 423 7.59 -14.65 9.84
N GLY A 424 7.25 -15.72 9.13
CA GLY A 424 7.46 -17.10 9.57
C GLY A 424 6.67 -17.51 10.83
N LEU A 425 7.19 -18.49 11.56
CA LEU A 425 6.55 -19.09 12.73
C LEU A 425 7.27 -18.73 14.04
N GLY A 426 6.49 -18.54 15.12
CA GLY A 426 6.99 -18.26 16.46
C GLY A 426 7.25 -16.77 16.74
N GLY A 427 7.78 -16.48 17.94
CA GLY A 427 8.33 -15.17 18.31
C GLY A 427 7.36 -14.00 18.56
N VAL A 428 7.92 -12.78 18.51
CA VAL A 428 7.26 -11.46 18.59
C VAL A 428 7.98 -10.49 17.64
N TYR A 429 7.33 -9.40 17.21
CA TYR A 429 7.85 -8.42 16.24
C TYR A 429 8.37 -9.05 14.94
N ARG A 430 7.57 -9.93 14.34
CA ARG A 430 7.92 -10.61 13.08
C ARG A 430 7.03 -10.11 11.96
N HIS A 431 7.60 -9.24 11.14
CA HIS A 431 6.91 -8.52 10.07
C HIS A 431 7.13 -9.23 8.73
N GLY A 432 6.18 -9.10 7.81
CA GLY A 432 6.34 -9.62 6.45
C GLY A 432 7.32 -8.76 5.65
N VAL A 433 6.89 -7.56 5.29
CA VAL A 433 7.66 -6.59 4.49
C VAL A 433 7.84 -5.27 5.26
N ASN A 434 9.02 -4.66 5.15
CA ASN A 434 9.31 -3.31 5.59
C ASN A 434 10.16 -2.60 4.53
N ILE A 435 9.62 -1.57 3.87
CA ILE A 435 10.29 -0.84 2.80
C ILE A 435 10.30 0.66 3.13
N ALA A 436 11.50 1.24 3.16
CA ALA A 436 11.74 2.68 3.21
C ALA A 436 12.83 3.02 2.17
N ALA A 437 12.40 3.13 0.91
CA ALA A 437 13.24 3.18 -0.28
C ALA A 437 12.55 4.00 -1.40
N ILE A 438 13.16 4.05 -2.59
CA ILE A 438 12.52 4.54 -3.82
C ILE A 438 12.12 3.32 -4.66
N VAL A 439 10.83 3.17 -4.95
CA VAL A 439 10.29 2.08 -5.79
C VAL A 439 9.53 2.66 -6.97
N SER A 440 9.88 2.27 -8.21
CA SER A 440 9.29 2.88 -9.40
C SER A 440 9.12 1.99 -10.62
N SER A 441 8.06 2.24 -11.38
CA SER A 441 7.84 1.75 -12.74
C SER A 441 7.68 2.93 -13.69
N THR A 442 8.23 2.81 -14.90
CA THR A 442 8.30 3.90 -15.89
C THR A 442 7.79 3.52 -17.28
N GLY A 443 7.31 2.28 -17.45
CA GLY A 443 6.74 1.77 -18.70
C GLY A 443 5.38 2.38 -19.06
N VAL A 444 4.99 2.23 -20.33
CA VAL A 444 3.75 2.79 -20.89
C VAL A 444 3.01 1.81 -21.80
N GLY A 445 1.68 1.74 -21.67
CA GLY A 445 0.83 0.80 -22.38
C GLY A 445 0.78 -0.61 -21.78
N GLU A 446 0.36 -1.58 -22.59
CA GLU A 446 0.05 -2.99 -22.21
C GLU A 446 1.23 -3.78 -21.58
N HIS A 447 2.44 -3.22 -21.59
CA HIS A 447 3.64 -3.84 -21.03
C HIS A 447 4.28 -3.01 -19.91
N ALA A 448 3.58 -2.02 -19.33
CA ALA A 448 4.14 -1.26 -18.22
C ALA A 448 4.27 -2.12 -16.94
N GLY A 449 5.46 -2.16 -16.35
CA GLY A 449 5.76 -3.08 -15.24
C GLY A 449 4.93 -2.78 -13.99
N ASN A 450 4.26 -3.78 -13.43
CA ASN A 450 3.47 -3.66 -12.20
C ASN A 450 4.39 -3.69 -10.98
N ILE A 451 4.00 -3.01 -9.90
CA ILE A 451 4.69 -3.04 -8.60
C ILE A 451 3.79 -3.77 -7.61
N SER A 452 4.21 -4.94 -7.15
CA SER A 452 3.46 -5.77 -6.21
C SER A 452 4.22 -6.02 -4.91
N VAL A 453 3.52 -5.90 -3.78
CA VAL A 453 4.04 -6.16 -2.44
C VAL A 453 3.10 -7.07 -1.69
N THR A 454 3.58 -8.22 -1.23
CA THR A 454 2.82 -9.18 -0.40
C THR A 454 3.53 -9.43 0.92
N GLY A 455 2.99 -8.93 2.01
CA GLY A 455 3.57 -9.05 3.35
C GLY A 455 2.71 -9.84 4.33
N GLN A 456 3.27 -10.88 4.95
CA GLN A 456 2.62 -11.72 5.96
C GLN A 456 3.35 -11.62 7.31
N GLY A 457 2.67 -11.12 8.35
CA GLY A 457 3.17 -11.12 9.73
C GLY A 457 3.32 -12.54 10.31
N GLY A 458 4.18 -12.71 11.32
CA GLY A 458 4.49 -14.02 11.90
C GLY A 458 3.32 -14.64 12.67
N THR A 459 2.98 -15.90 12.40
CA THR A 459 1.65 -16.49 12.70
C THR A 459 1.26 -16.61 14.18
N THR A 460 2.18 -16.36 15.11
CA THR A 460 1.94 -16.34 16.57
C THR A 460 2.45 -15.07 17.24
N ALA A 461 2.89 -14.10 16.44
CA ALA A 461 3.63 -12.92 16.83
C ALA A 461 2.82 -11.65 16.57
N ASP A 462 3.14 -10.59 17.31
CA ASP A 462 2.82 -9.24 16.86
C ASP A 462 3.68 -8.96 15.61
N GLY A 463 3.05 -8.58 14.50
CA GLY A 463 3.69 -8.46 13.20
C GLY A 463 2.84 -7.65 12.24
N TRP A 464 3.49 -6.78 11.47
CA TRP A 464 2.83 -6.11 10.35
C TRP A 464 2.90 -7.00 9.11
N GLY A 465 1.87 -6.94 8.26
CA GLY A 465 1.94 -7.54 6.93
C GLY A 465 2.99 -6.79 6.10
N ALA A 466 2.64 -5.59 5.66
CA ALA A 466 3.54 -4.67 4.96
C ALA A 466 3.64 -3.31 5.69
N PHE A 467 4.86 -2.82 5.86
CA PHE A 467 5.16 -1.44 6.24
C PHE A 467 5.82 -0.72 5.06
N ILE A 468 5.30 0.46 4.71
CA ILE A 468 5.62 1.18 3.49
C ILE A 468 5.93 2.65 3.84
N ALA A 469 7.10 3.11 3.40
CA ALA A 469 7.64 4.46 3.55
C ALA A 469 8.43 4.87 2.29
N GLY A 470 8.85 6.13 2.21
CA GLY A 470 9.68 6.64 1.11
C GLY A 470 8.88 7.04 -0.14
N SER A 471 9.43 6.80 -1.33
CA SER A 471 8.88 7.26 -2.61
C SER A 471 8.42 6.12 -3.49
N TRP A 472 7.16 6.19 -3.94
CA TRP A 472 6.49 5.17 -4.74
C TRP A 472 5.83 5.81 -5.96
N SER A 473 6.11 5.28 -7.16
CA SER A 473 5.57 5.85 -8.40
C SER A 473 5.41 4.84 -9.52
N THR A 474 4.31 4.93 -10.26
CA THR A 474 4.08 4.19 -11.50
C THR A 474 3.53 5.12 -12.58
N VAL A 475 3.54 4.65 -13.84
CA VAL A 475 2.87 5.29 -14.98
C VAL A 475 1.65 4.43 -15.35
N ASP A 476 1.81 3.43 -16.21
CA ASP A 476 0.72 2.58 -16.69
C ASP A 476 0.64 1.20 -15.97
N GLY A 477 1.68 0.77 -15.25
CA GLY A 477 1.67 -0.47 -14.48
C GLY A 477 0.96 -0.32 -13.13
N ASN A 478 0.29 -1.35 -12.62
CA ASN A 478 -0.41 -1.27 -11.34
C ASN A 478 0.53 -1.15 -10.13
N LEU A 479 0.01 -0.72 -8.99
CA LEU A 479 0.72 -0.63 -7.71
C LEU A 479 -0.12 -1.29 -6.61
N ASP A 480 0.14 -2.57 -6.36
CA ASP A 480 -0.63 -3.46 -5.48
C ASP A 480 0.14 -3.75 -4.18
N ILE A 481 -0.46 -3.42 -3.02
CA ILE A 481 0.11 -3.68 -1.69
C ILE A 481 -0.86 -4.50 -0.85
N THR A 482 -0.59 -5.79 -0.68
CA THR A 482 -1.33 -6.70 0.19
C THR A 482 -0.58 -6.95 1.50
N GLY A 483 -1.26 -6.78 2.63
CA GLY A 483 -0.68 -6.98 3.96
C GLY A 483 -1.58 -7.76 4.91
N ALA A 484 -1.06 -8.87 5.44
CA ALA A 484 -1.71 -9.71 6.45
C ALA A 484 -1.01 -9.59 7.81
N GLY A 485 -1.58 -8.76 8.68
CA GLY A 485 -1.09 -8.43 10.01
C GLY A 485 -1.45 -9.49 11.05
N THR A 486 -0.50 -9.79 11.92
CA THR A 486 -0.66 -10.75 13.01
C THR A 486 -0.51 -10.04 14.35
N SER A 487 -1.31 -10.43 15.34
CA SER A 487 -1.33 -9.73 16.62
C SER A 487 -1.77 -10.63 17.76
N SER A 488 -1.08 -10.50 18.90
CA SER A 488 -1.65 -10.87 20.18
C SER A 488 -2.76 -9.88 20.58
N PRO A 489 -3.70 -10.24 21.47
CA PRO A 489 -4.71 -9.31 22.01
C PRO A 489 -4.15 -8.16 22.88
N GLN A 490 -2.85 -7.87 22.78
CA GLN A 490 -2.13 -6.92 23.64
C GLN A 490 -1.35 -5.86 22.83
N ARG A 491 -1.11 -6.08 21.53
CA ARG A 491 -0.36 -5.18 20.63
C ARG A 491 -0.93 -5.27 19.21
N GLY A 492 -1.38 -4.14 18.66
CA GLY A 492 -1.94 -4.09 17.31
C GLY A 492 -0.87 -4.36 16.24
N GLY A 493 -1.14 -5.34 15.38
CA GLY A 493 -0.33 -5.70 14.21
C GLY A 493 -1.18 -5.53 12.97
N ASN A 494 -0.91 -4.44 12.23
CA ASN A 494 -1.71 -4.00 11.09
C ASN A 494 -1.41 -4.79 9.81
N GLY A 495 -2.35 -4.80 8.88
CA GLY A 495 -2.20 -5.43 7.57
C GLY A 495 -1.18 -4.68 6.73
N VAL A 496 -1.60 -3.53 6.22
CA VAL A 496 -0.73 -2.55 5.57
C VAL A 496 -0.63 -1.30 6.45
N ARG A 497 0.58 -0.74 6.58
CA ARG A 497 0.83 0.56 7.21
C ARG A 497 1.67 1.44 6.28
N LEU A 498 1.06 2.50 5.76
CA LEU A 498 1.74 3.59 5.04
C LEU A 498 2.07 4.70 6.04
N ARG A 499 3.35 5.07 6.13
CA ARG A 499 3.88 6.04 7.08
C ARG A 499 5.17 6.65 6.54
N ASP A 500 5.46 7.92 6.84
CA ASP A 500 6.70 8.59 6.42
C ASP A 500 6.89 8.49 4.88
N ILE A 501 5.79 8.74 4.14
CA ILE A 501 5.71 8.74 2.67
C ILE A 501 6.14 10.10 2.11
N ASP A 502 7.03 10.10 1.11
CA ASP A 502 7.48 11.28 0.36
C ASP A 502 6.68 11.47 -0.95
N LEU A 503 6.33 10.37 -1.62
CA LEU A 503 5.53 10.33 -2.84
C LEU A 503 4.79 8.99 -2.92
N PHE A 504 3.54 8.99 -3.35
CA PHE A 504 2.81 7.78 -3.72
C PHE A 504 1.88 8.10 -4.91
N ALA A 505 2.26 7.71 -6.12
CA ALA A 505 1.63 8.21 -7.34
C ALA A 505 1.44 7.16 -8.44
N SER A 506 0.30 7.22 -9.12
CA SER A 506 0.15 6.78 -10.50
C SER A 506 0.09 8.01 -11.41
N THR A 507 0.71 7.91 -12.59
CA THR A 507 0.90 9.04 -13.51
C THR A 507 0.55 8.72 -14.96
N GLY A 508 0.06 7.51 -15.24
CA GLY A 508 -0.44 7.08 -16.55
C GLY A 508 -1.74 7.78 -16.94
N VAL A 509 -2.06 7.74 -18.22
CA VAL A 509 -3.24 8.41 -18.81
C VAL A 509 -3.97 7.54 -19.82
N GLY A 510 -5.30 7.61 -19.80
CA GLY A 510 -6.21 6.77 -20.54
C GLY A 510 -6.39 5.37 -19.96
N ALA A 511 -7.05 4.48 -20.69
CA ALA A 511 -7.43 3.13 -20.27
C ALA A 511 -6.27 2.14 -19.99
N THR A 512 -5.02 2.60 -19.94
CA THR A 512 -3.83 1.85 -19.49
C THR A 512 -3.17 2.47 -18.26
N ALA A 513 -3.74 3.50 -17.64
CA ALA A 513 -3.17 4.11 -16.44
C ALA A 513 -3.13 3.14 -15.25
N GLY A 514 -2.02 3.10 -14.52
CA GLY A 514 -1.82 2.13 -13.45
C GLY A 514 -2.74 2.35 -12.26
N HIS A 515 -3.50 1.33 -11.86
CA HIS A 515 -4.34 1.40 -10.66
C HIS A 515 -3.48 1.25 -9.39
N ILE A 516 -3.88 1.88 -8.30
CA ILE A 516 -3.31 1.69 -6.96
C ILE A 516 -4.27 0.89 -6.11
N SER A 517 -3.80 -0.20 -5.50
CA SER A 517 -4.60 -1.05 -4.62
C SER A 517 -3.90 -1.38 -3.32
N ILE A 518 -4.57 -1.19 -2.18
CA ILE A 518 -4.02 -1.45 -0.84
C ILE A 518 -4.99 -2.32 -0.03
N HIS A 519 -4.61 -3.58 0.19
CA HIS A 519 -5.47 -4.62 0.78
C HIS A 519 -4.95 -5.03 2.17
N GLY A 520 -5.80 -4.93 3.19
CA GLY A 520 -5.43 -5.21 4.57
C GLY A 520 -6.14 -6.40 5.23
N SER A 521 -5.47 -7.04 6.19
CA SER A 521 -6.08 -7.84 7.25
C SER A 521 -5.28 -7.72 8.55
N ALA A 522 -5.92 -7.78 9.71
CA ALA A 522 -5.27 -7.59 11.01
C ALA A 522 -6.16 -8.06 12.18
N ALA A 523 -6.01 -9.32 12.59
CA ALA A 523 -6.90 -9.99 13.54
C ALA A 523 -7.17 -9.25 14.88
N ASN A 524 -6.25 -8.38 15.34
CA ASN A 524 -6.44 -7.45 16.46
C ASN A 524 -5.78 -6.07 16.18
N GLY A 525 -5.70 -5.65 14.90
CA GLY A 525 -5.09 -4.38 14.48
C GLY A 525 -5.99 -3.62 13.49
N VAL A 526 -5.40 -2.71 12.72
CA VAL A 526 -6.09 -2.07 11.57
C VAL A 526 -5.69 -2.79 10.29
N GLY A 527 -6.65 -3.06 9.41
CA GLY A 527 -6.39 -3.68 8.11
C GLY A 527 -5.49 -2.81 7.24
N VAL A 528 -5.93 -1.60 6.94
CA VAL A 528 -5.17 -0.59 6.17
C VAL A 528 -5.02 0.69 7.01
N LEU A 529 -3.79 1.06 7.35
CA LEU A 529 -3.47 2.26 8.12
C LEU A 529 -2.62 3.23 7.31
N LEU A 530 -3.12 4.44 7.06
CA LEU A 530 -2.39 5.56 6.45
C LEU A 530 -2.21 6.65 7.53
N GLU A 531 -0.96 6.93 7.92
CA GLU A 531 -0.67 7.81 9.06
C GLU A 531 0.56 8.70 8.87
N ASP A 532 0.67 9.76 9.70
CA ASP A 532 1.88 10.56 9.96
C ASP A 532 2.69 10.97 8.70
N SER A 533 2.01 11.26 7.58
CA SER A 533 2.65 11.55 6.29
C SER A 533 2.07 12.81 5.69
N ASN A 534 2.90 13.79 5.31
CA ASN A 534 2.40 15.05 4.72
C ASN A 534 2.02 14.94 3.24
N SER A 535 2.42 13.84 2.60
CA SER A 535 2.33 13.62 1.15
C SER A 535 0.98 13.07 0.73
N LEU A 536 0.66 13.23 -0.56
CA LEU A 536 -0.58 12.76 -1.14
C LEU A 536 -0.40 11.35 -1.74
N LEU A 537 -1.46 10.55 -1.64
CA LEU A 537 -1.68 9.38 -2.48
C LEU A 537 -2.43 9.85 -3.74
N THR A 538 -1.80 9.74 -4.91
CA THR A 538 -2.26 10.42 -6.13
C THR A 538 -2.42 9.51 -7.33
N THR A 539 -3.33 9.88 -8.23
CA THR A 539 -3.50 9.29 -9.56
C THR A 539 -3.89 10.36 -10.57
N VAL A 540 -3.75 10.02 -11.85
CA VAL A 540 -4.42 10.73 -12.94
C VAL A 540 -5.64 9.88 -13.35
N ASP A 541 -5.43 8.85 -14.18
CA ASP A 541 -6.52 8.06 -14.79
C ASP A 541 -6.67 6.61 -14.23
N GLY A 542 -5.78 6.15 -13.34
CA GLY A 542 -5.91 4.82 -12.71
C GLY A 542 -6.62 4.88 -11.34
N ASP A 543 -7.43 3.90 -10.96
CA ASP A 543 -8.18 3.96 -9.70
C ASP A 543 -7.30 3.93 -8.44
N ILE A 544 -7.79 4.46 -7.32
CA ILE A 544 -7.21 4.32 -5.98
C ILE A 544 -8.18 3.52 -5.11
N THR A 545 -7.77 2.33 -4.67
CA THR A 545 -8.62 1.38 -3.95
C THR A 545 -8.02 0.97 -2.61
N LEU A 546 -8.72 1.24 -1.50
CA LEU A 546 -8.31 0.89 -0.13
C LEU A 546 -9.37 0.00 0.52
N PHE A 547 -9.03 -1.23 0.93
CA PHE A 547 -10.01 -2.13 1.58
C PHE A 547 -9.43 -3.12 2.61
N ASP A 548 -10.30 -3.59 3.51
CA ASP A 548 -10.04 -4.70 4.42
C ASP A 548 -10.62 -6.04 3.91
N THR A 549 -9.98 -7.16 4.29
CA THR A 549 -10.37 -8.51 3.86
C THR A 549 -10.94 -9.36 5.00
N ASP A 550 -10.61 -9.05 6.25
CA ASP A 550 -11.05 -9.79 7.44
C ASP A 550 -12.08 -9.04 8.30
N GLY A 551 -12.16 -7.70 8.22
CA GLY A 551 -13.00 -6.85 9.07
C GLY A 551 -12.27 -5.94 10.05
N SER A 552 -10.94 -5.85 9.95
CA SER A 552 -10.08 -5.01 10.79
C SER A 552 -10.08 -3.51 10.44
N GLY A 553 -10.79 -3.10 9.40
CA GLY A 553 -11.07 -1.71 9.04
C GLY A 553 -9.93 -0.96 8.35
N THR A 554 -10.25 0.26 7.93
CA THR A 554 -9.33 1.21 7.32
C THR A 554 -9.31 2.51 8.12
N LEU A 555 -8.12 2.95 8.53
CA LEU A 555 -7.89 4.19 9.27
C LEU A 555 -6.94 5.11 8.47
N LEU A 556 -7.40 6.32 8.21
CA LEU A 556 -6.55 7.43 7.74
C LEU A 556 -6.48 8.44 8.90
N ASP A 557 -5.28 8.73 9.41
CA ASP A 557 -5.08 9.67 10.52
C ASP A 557 -3.81 10.50 10.37
N GLY A 558 -3.94 11.81 10.10
CA GLY A 558 -2.78 12.68 9.88
C GLY A 558 -2.05 12.43 8.56
N PHE A 559 -2.71 11.82 7.58
CA PHE A 559 -2.20 11.61 6.23
C PHE A 559 -2.47 12.84 5.34
N GLY A 560 -1.61 13.10 4.36
CA GLY A 560 -1.63 14.34 3.57
C GLY A 560 -2.91 14.48 2.75
N GLY A 561 -3.34 13.41 2.09
CA GLY A 561 -4.61 13.35 1.38
C GLY A 561 -4.61 12.30 0.27
N ILE A 562 -5.73 12.23 -0.46
CA ILE A 562 -5.90 11.36 -1.63
C ILE A 562 -6.42 12.20 -2.80
N ALA A 563 -5.84 12.08 -3.99
CA ALA A 563 -6.26 12.86 -5.15
C ALA A 563 -6.31 12.07 -6.45
N SER A 564 -7.42 12.19 -7.18
CA SER A 564 -7.53 11.85 -8.60
C SER A 564 -7.51 13.14 -9.42
N THR A 565 -6.75 13.14 -10.51
CA THR A 565 -6.48 14.34 -11.32
C THR A 565 -6.78 14.17 -12.81
N GLY A 566 -7.27 12.98 -13.19
CA GLY A 566 -7.73 12.64 -14.52
C GLY A 566 -9.02 13.35 -14.94
N VAL A 567 -9.31 13.31 -16.25
CA VAL A 567 -10.49 13.98 -16.84
C VAL A 567 -11.17 13.15 -17.92
N GLY A 568 -12.51 13.19 -17.95
CA GLY A 568 -13.35 12.39 -18.86
C GLY A 568 -13.48 10.92 -18.47
N GLU A 569 -13.85 10.06 -19.43
CA GLU A 569 -14.26 8.65 -19.25
C GLU A 569 -13.19 7.68 -18.68
N HIS A 570 -12.02 8.20 -18.32
CA HIS A 570 -10.90 7.45 -17.75
C HIS A 570 -10.35 8.08 -16.47
N ALA A 571 -10.99 9.09 -15.87
CA ALA A 571 -10.52 9.66 -14.61
C ALA A 571 -10.66 8.64 -13.46
N GLY A 572 -9.57 8.35 -12.74
CA GLY A 572 -9.52 7.24 -11.79
C GLY A 572 -10.45 7.43 -10.58
N GLU A 573 -11.22 6.40 -10.22
CA GLU A 573 -12.10 6.40 -9.04
C GLU A 573 -11.30 6.36 -7.73
N ILE A 574 -11.86 6.90 -6.64
CA ILE A 574 -11.32 6.79 -5.28
C ILE A 574 -12.28 5.97 -4.42
N VAL A 575 -11.93 4.71 -4.15
CA VAL A 575 -12.77 3.77 -3.39
C VAL A 575 -12.11 3.44 -2.05
N ILE A 576 -12.77 3.77 -0.94
CA ILE A 576 -12.40 3.34 0.42
C ILE A 576 -13.55 2.52 0.99
N ALA A 577 -13.39 1.20 1.01
CA ALA A 577 -14.49 0.26 1.28
C ALA A 577 -14.06 -0.87 2.23
N SER A 578 -14.47 -0.76 3.50
CA SER A 578 -14.10 -1.73 4.57
C SER A 578 -15.25 -1.97 5.54
N LYS A 579 -15.09 -2.83 6.57
CA LYS A 579 -16.11 -2.98 7.62
C LYS A 579 -16.16 -1.83 8.63
N ASP A 580 -15.03 -1.19 8.89
CA ASP A 580 -14.94 0.08 9.61
C ASP A 580 -14.08 1.01 8.75
N VAL A 581 -14.52 2.26 8.55
CA VAL A 581 -13.77 3.28 7.80
C VAL A 581 -13.75 4.55 8.64
N SER A 582 -12.57 4.88 9.16
CA SER A 582 -12.34 6.06 9.97
C SER A 582 -11.32 6.97 9.28
N ILE A 583 -11.73 8.17 8.89
CA ILE A 583 -10.89 9.13 8.17
C ILE A 583 -10.83 10.41 9.00
N GLN A 584 -9.64 10.77 9.47
CA GLN A 584 -9.48 11.93 10.34
C GLN A 584 -8.18 12.71 10.13
N ASN A 585 -8.25 14.01 10.47
CA ASN A 585 -7.11 14.93 10.53
C ASN A 585 -6.27 15.00 9.22
N LEU A 586 -6.90 14.88 8.05
CA LEU A 586 -6.19 14.93 6.76
C LEU A 586 -5.60 16.32 6.49
N GLY A 587 -4.44 16.36 5.83
CA GLY A 587 -3.72 17.62 5.53
C GLY A 587 -4.39 18.49 4.47
N THR A 588 -4.88 17.88 3.40
CA THR A 588 -5.59 18.52 2.27
C THR A 588 -7.00 17.98 2.10
N GLY A 589 -7.18 16.66 2.27
CA GLY A 589 -8.48 15.99 2.19
C GLY A 589 -8.49 14.85 1.17
N ILE A 590 -9.65 14.65 0.54
CA ILE A 590 -9.85 13.73 -0.60
C ILE A 590 -10.42 14.54 -1.76
N SER A 591 -9.81 14.46 -2.94
CA SER A 591 -10.23 15.27 -4.10
C SER A 591 -10.25 14.46 -5.38
N SER A 592 -11.18 14.78 -6.27
CA SER A 592 -11.20 14.31 -7.65
C SER A 592 -11.58 15.44 -8.60
N VAL A 593 -11.32 15.23 -9.89
CA VAL A 593 -11.93 16.04 -10.96
C VAL A 593 -13.16 15.28 -11.45
N ASP A 594 -12.95 14.22 -12.25
CA ASP A 594 -14.03 13.48 -12.92
C ASP A 594 -14.25 12.04 -12.38
N GLY A 595 -13.27 11.40 -11.73
CA GLY A 595 -13.41 10.03 -11.20
C GLY A 595 -14.16 9.96 -9.86
N ASP A 596 -15.17 9.09 -9.74
CA ASP A 596 -16.07 9.00 -8.58
C ASP A 596 -15.35 8.80 -7.22
N ILE A 597 -15.91 9.34 -6.14
CA ILE A 597 -15.36 9.21 -4.77
C ILE A 597 -16.33 8.39 -3.91
N LEU A 598 -16.05 7.09 -3.74
CA LEU A 598 -16.86 6.16 -2.95
C LEU A 598 -16.21 5.86 -1.59
N LEU A 599 -16.75 6.45 -0.53
CA LEU A 599 -16.40 6.09 0.86
C LEU A 599 -17.54 5.23 1.42
N SER A 600 -17.27 3.96 1.72
CA SER A 600 -18.30 2.98 2.09
C SER A 600 -17.90 2.12 3.28
N SER A 601 -18.83 1.88 4.20
CA SER A 601 -18.58 1.00 5.35
C SER A 601 -19.81 0.24 5.84
N VAL A 602 -19.56 -0.99 6.31
CA VAL A 602 -20.57 -1.90 6.87
C VAL A 602 -20.05 -2.53 8.18
N ALA A 603 -20.38 -1.90 9.31
CA ALA A 603 -19.88 -2.25 10.64
C ALA A 603 -20.04 -3.74 11.00
N ASP A 604 -19.18 -4.21 11.90
CA ASP A 604 -19.36 -5.47 12.59
C ASP A 604 -20.14 -5.27 13.93
N GLU A 605 -20.22 -6.31 14.77
CA GLU A 605 -20.86 -6.19 16.10
C GLU A 605 -20.01 -5.39 17.11
N SER A 606 -18.74 -5.11 16.80
CA SER A 606 -17.79 -4.36 17.64
C SER A 606 -17.88 -2.84 17.42
N ALA A 607 -17.92 -2.40 16.15
CA ALA A 607 -17.78 -0.99 15.77
C ALA A 607 -19.02 -0.13 16.11
N GLY A 608 -18.78 1.04 16.73
CA GLY A 608 -19.83 2.00 17.12
C GLY A 608 -20.30 2.91 15.97
N SER A 609 -19.54 3.02 14.89
CA SER A 609 -19.96 3.66 13.66
C SER A 609 -19.48 2.82 12.49
N ALA A 610 -20.15 2.87 11.34
CA ALA A 610 -19.63 2.23 10.14
C ALA A 610 -18.66 3.18 9.41
N LEU A 611 -19.17 4.30 8.90
CA LEU A 611 -18.34 5.32 8.25
C LEU A 611 -18.19 6.54 9.17
N ARG A 612 -16.95 6.90 9.50
CA ARG A 612 -16.60 8.01 10.38
C ARG A 612 -15.63 8.97 9.70
N LEU A 613 -16.05 10.21 9.51
CA LEU A 613 -15.24 11.29 8.94
C LEU A 613 -15.07 12.39 10.00
N ASN A 614 -13.84 12.80 10.33
CA ASN A 614 -13.60 13.71 11.47
C ASN A 614 -12.41 14.67 11.25
N ASN A 615 -12.65 15.96 11.06
CA ASN A 615 -11.61 16.96 10.70
C ASN A 615 -10.84 16.57 9.42
N PHE A 616 -11.54 16.07 8.42
CA PHE A 616 -10.96 15.51 7.18
C PHE A 616 -10.52 16.57 6.16
N GLY A 617 -10.49 17.86 6.52
CA GLY A 617 -10.24 18.94 5.58
C GLY A 617 -11.38 19.08 4.58
N VAL A 618 -11.16 18.65 3.34
CA VAL A 618 -12.12 18.71 2.24
C VAL A 618 -12.41 17.30 1.69
N ILE A 619 -13.65 17.04 1.26
CA ILE A 619 -13.94 15.99 0.27
C ILE A 619 -14.54 16.72 -0.94
N GLU A 620 -13.88 16.69 -2.09
CA GLU A 620 -14.32 17.48 -3.25
C GLU A 620 -14.27 16.81 -4.62
N SER A 621 -15.25 17.19 -5.44
CA SER A 621 -15.30 16.99 -6.88
C SER A 621 -15.13 18.35 -7.55
N THR A 622 -14.17 18.44 -8.46
CA THR A 622 -13.79 19.69 -9.15
C THR A 622 -14.08 19.66 -10.65
N GLY A 623 -14.56 18.52 -11.16
CA GLY A 623 -14.99 18.32 -12.54
C GLY A 623 -16.23 19.10 -12.94
N THR A 624 -16.43 19.26 -14.24
CA THR A 624 -17.56 20.02 -14.81
C THR A 624 -18.16 19.32 -16.02
N GLY A 625 -19.49 19.30 -16.11
CA GLY A 625 -20.22 18.55 -17.13
C GLY A 625 -20.60 17.13 -16.68
N PRO A 626 -20.92 16.21 -17.63
CA PRO A 626 -21.56 14.93 -17.33
C PRO A 626 -20.63 13.91 -16.65
N ASP A 627 -19.31 14.10 -16.80
CA ASP A 627 -18.28 13.19 -16.30
C ASP A 627 -17.74 13.63 -14.92
N ALA A 628 -18.32 14.67 -14.30
CA ALA A 628 -17.83 15.22 -13.03
C ALA A 628 -18.08 14.26 -11.85
N ALA A 629 -17.04 14.06 -11.01
CA ALA A 629 -17.01 13.00 -9.99
C ALA A 629 -18.19 13.07 -8.99
N THR A 630 -18.90 11.97 -8.81
CA THR A 630 -19.93 11.83 -7.76
C THR A 630 -19.29 11.40 -6.43
N ILE A 631 -19.59 12.16 -5.38
CA ILE A 631 -19.16 11.89 -4.00
C ILE A 631 -20.22 11.04 -3.32
N THR A 632 -19.94 9.76 -3.11
CA THR A 632 -20.86 8.80 -2.47
C THR A 632 -20.34 8.35 -1.11
N LEU A 633 -21.08 8.68 -0.05
CA LEU A 633 -20.78 8.33 1.34
C LEU A 633 -21.81 7.31 1.87
N VAL A 634 -21.39 6.08 2.19
CA VAL A 634 -22.27 5.01 2.67
C VAL A 634 -21.82 4.49 4.03
N GLY A 635 -22.71 4.48 5.02
CA GLY A 635 -22.44 3.93 6.34
C GLY A 635 -23.60 3.07 6.86
N THR A 636 -23.38 1.76 6.99
CA THR A 636 -24.39 0.81 7.52
C THR A 636 -23.90 0.20 8.83
N ALA A 637 -24.45 0.65 9.95
CA ALA A 637 -24.16 0.07 11.26
C ALA A 637 -24.95 -1.22 11.50
N ARG A 638 -24.34 -2.17 12.23
CA ARG A 638 -25.03 -3.34 12.77
C ARG A 638 -25.66 -3.05 14.12
N ASP A 639 -26.62 -3.91 14.45
CA ASP A 639 -27.29 -3.97 15.74
C ASP A 639 -26.29 -4.09 16.89
N GLY A 640 -26.56 -3.40 18.00
CA GLY A 640 -25.65 -3.37 19.14
C GLY A 640 -26.28 -2.85 20.43
N SER A 641 -25.55 -2.97 21.53
CA SER A 641 -26.06 -2.61 22.88
C SER A 641 -26.20 -1.09 23.09
N THR A 642 -25.37 -0.29 22.42
CA THR A 642 -25.34 1.17 22.45
C THR A 642 -24.82 1.73 21.13
N ALA A 643 -25.30 2.92 20.78
CA ALA A 643 -24.55 3.93 20.03
C ALA A 643 -24.07 3.45 18.65
N ARG A 644 -25.01 3.08 17.78
CA ARG A 644 -24.76 2.49 16.44
C ARG A 644 -25.16 3.45 15.32
N TYR A 645 -24.21 4.30 14.95
CA TYR A 645 -24.36 5.33 13.92
C TYR A 645 -24.02 4.75 12.55
N GLY A 646 -24.90 4.92 11.55
CA GLY A 646 -24.55 4.53 10.17
C GLY A 646 -23.37 5.34 9.65
N LEU A 647 -23.58 6.65 9.51
CA LEU A 647 -22.61 7.63 9.02
C LEU A 647 -22.43 8.76 10.05
N THR A 648 -21.20 8.98 10.51
CA THR A 648 -20.84 10.07 11.42
C THR A 648 -19.83 10.99 10.75
N ILE A 649 -20.20 12.25 10.54
CA ILE A 649 -19.37 13.28 9.91
C ILE A 649 -19.17 14.44 10.90
N SER A 650 -17.92 14.82 11.19
CA SER A 650 -17.60 15.97 12.04
C SER A 650 -16.47 16.84 11.48
N GLY A 651 -16.58 18.14 11.74
CA GLY A 651 -15.54 19.13 11.56
C GLY A 651 -15.23 19.90 12.84
N SER A 652 -14.13 20.64 12.80
CA SER A 652 -13.67 21.49 13.89
C SER A 652 -14.44 22.81 13.89
N SER A 653 -14.57 23.45 15.06
CA SER A 653 -15.22 24.77 15.17
C SER A 653 -14.31 25.94 14.77
N GLU A 654 -13.01 25.69 14.58
CA GLU A 654 -12.03 26.66 14.11
C GLU A 654 -11.74 26.48 12.61
N THR A 655 -11.85 25.25 12.12
CA THR A 655 -11.65 24.79 10.75
C THR A 655 -12.75 23.76 10.41
N PRO A 656 -13.93 24.23 9.94
CA PRO A 656 -15.00 23.33 9.50
C PRO A 656 -14.51 22.45 8.36
N SER A 657 -14.89 21.17 8.38
CA SER A 657 -14.68 20.30 7.21
C SER A 657 -15.65 20.71 6.10
N VAL A 658 -15.28 20.48 4.84
CA VAL A 658 -16.11 20.83 3.67
C VAL A 658 -16.34 19.59 2.81
N ILE A 659 -17.57 19.36 2.37
CA ILE A 659 -17.91 18.39 1.32
C ILE A 659 -18.51 19.18 0.17
N ARG A 660 -17.82 19.27 -0.97
CA ARG A 660 -18.26 20.14 -2.08
C ARG A 660 -18.15 19.50 -3.45
N SER A 661 -18.98 19.97 -4.37
CA SER A 661 -18.86 19.61 -5.78
C SER A 661 -19.21 20.80 -6.67
N VAL A 662 -18.76 20.76 -7.92
CA VAL A 662 -19.25 21.66 -8.96
C VAL A 662 -20.48 21.03 -9.61
N ASP A 663 -20.31 20.02 -10.47
CA ASP A 663 -21.40 19.39 -11.22
C ASP A 663 -21.70 17.92 -10.78
N GLY A 664 -20.71 17.16 -10.30
CA GLY A 664 -20.90 15.77 -9.85
C GLY A 664 -21.71 15.64 -8.55
N ASN A 665 -22.53 14.61 -8.37
CA ASN A 665 -23.51 14.59 -7.28
C ASN A 665 -22.88 14.35 -5.88
N ILE A 666 -23.55 14.80 -4.82
CA ILE A 666 -23.18 14.48 -3.43
C ILE A 666 -24.27 13.59 -2.82
N VAL A 667 -23.95 12.31 -2.64
CA VAL A 667 -24.86 11.28 -2.13
C VAL A 667 -24.39 10.80 -0.77
N MET A 668 -25.27 10.85 0.24
CA MET A 668 -24.99 10.34 1.59
C MET A 668 -26.08 9.37 2.02
N ILE A 669 -25.71 8.15 2.40
CA ILE A 669 -26.63 7.09 2.82
C ILE A 669 -26.16 6.55 4.17
N GLY A 670 -27.00 6.63 5.20
CA GLY A 670 -26.67 6.16 6.54
C GLY A 670 -27.77 5.33 7.16
N THR A 671 -27.45 4.11 7.60
CA THR A 671 -28.36 3.21 8.32
C THR A 671 -27.81 2.92 9.71
N GLY A 672 -28.52 3.34 10.76
CA GLY A 672 -28.20 3.02 12.14
C GLY A 672 -28.69 1.62 12.53
N GLY A 673 -27.93 0.92 13.37
CA GLY A 673 -28.26 -0.45 13.79
C GLY A 673 -29.31 -0.51 14.91
N ASP A 674 -30.06 -1.60 15.02
CA ASP A 674 -31.06 -1.75 16.08
C ASP A 674 -30.41 -1.97 17.45
N ARG A 675 -31.08 -1.56 18.53
CA ARG A 675 -30.59 -1.82 19.90
C ARG A 675 -30.85 -3.28 20.31
N THR A 676 -29.79 -4.04 20.55
CA THR A 676 -29.91 -5.45 21.01
C THR A 676 -30.39 -5.57 22.46
N ASP A 677 -30.29 -4.49 23.25
CA ASP A 677 -30.92 -4.38 24.56
C ASP A 677 -32.17 -3.46 24.50
N PRO A 678 -33.40 -4.03 24.46
CA PRO A 678 -34.62 -3.25 24.45
C PRO A 678 -34.91 -2.52 25.77
N THR A 679 -34.13 -2.73 26.83
CA THR A 679 -34.21 -1.96 28.08
C THR A 679 -33.34 -0.70 28.07
N ASN A 680 -32.33 -0.62 27.19
CA ASN A 680 -31.42 0.52 27.13
C ASN A 680 -32.09 1.76 26.51
N ARG A 681 -32.44 2.73 27.37
CA ARG A 681 -33.03 4.02 26.99
C ARG A 681 -32.00 5.08 26.57
N PHE A 682 -30.73 4.72 26.55
CA PHE A 682 -29.62 5.61 26.20
C PHE A 682 -28.90 5.21 24.91
N SER A 683 -29.37 4.16 24.20
CA SER A 683 -28.87 3.86 22.85
C SER A 683 -29.37 4.93 21.87
N GLU A 684 -28.43 5.54 21.16
CA GLU A 684 -28.63 6.56 20.14
C GLU A 684 -28.14 5.96 18.82
N ASN A 685 -29.06 5.60 17.94
CA ASN A 685 -28.76 4.81 16.73
C ASN A 685 -29.24 5.54 15.46
N PRO A 686 -28.70 6.74 15.17
CA PRO A 686 -29.13 7.52 14.01
C PRO A 686 -28.55 6.95 12.70
N GLY A 687 -29.21 7.26 11.59
CA GLY A 687 -28.73 6.92 10.25
C GLY A 687 -27.51 7.75 9.88
N ILE A 688 -27.66 9.07 9.89
CA ILE A 688 -26.63 10.07 9.56
C ILE A 688 -26.54 11.10 10.70
N THR A 689 -25.32 11.38 11.17
CA THR A 689 -24.98 12.50 12.06
C THR A 689 -23.94 13.38 11.37
N ILE A 690 -24.20 14.69 11.28
CA ILE A 690 -23.29 15.70 10.71
C ILE A 690 -23.08 16.83 11.73
N ALA A 691 -21.83 17.21 12.01
CA ALA A 691 -21.52 18.25 13.00
C ALA A 691 -20.42 19.22 12.53
N ASN A 692 -20.72 20.52 12.45
CA ASN A 692 -19.79 21.58 12.00
C ASN A 692 -19.14 21.32 10.62
N VAL A 693 -19.94 20.94 9.62
CA VAL A 693 -19.48 20.70 8.24
C VAL A 693 -20.24 21.59 7.27
N ALA A 694 -19.55 22.12 6.25
CA ALA A 694 -20.17 22.78 5.12
C ALA A 694 -20.41 21.76 3.99
N ILE A 695 -21.60 21.75 3.40
CA ILE A 695 -21.96 20.88 2.27
C ILE A 695 -22.43 21.76 1.12
N GLU A 696 -21.68 21.75 0.00
CA GLU A 696 -21.75 22.79 -1.02
C GLU A 696 -21.91 22.25 -2.44
N SER A 697 -22.91 22.75 -3.17
CA SER A 697 -23.05 22.62 -4.63
C SER A 697 -22.71 23.95 -5.28
N THR A 698 -21.63 23.96 -6.07
CA THR A 698 -21.01 25.18 -6.59
C THR A 698 -21.20 25.37 -8.10
N GLY A 699 -21.67 24.34 -8.80
CA GLY A 699 -22.03 24.38 -10.22
C GLY A 699 -23.11 25.43 -10.50
N THR A 700 -22.97 26.13 -11.63
CA THR A 700 -23.85 27.25 -12.02
C THR A 700 -24.74 26.93 -13.23
N THR A 701 -24.67 25.68 -13.69
CA THR A 701 -25.33 25.11 -14.86
C THR A 701 -26.63 24.40 -14.47
N ALA A 702 -27.31 23.78 -15.44
CA ALA A 702 -28.40 22.83 -15.14
C ALA A 702 -27.88 21.45 -14.67
N ASP A 703 -26.58 21.24 -14.81
CA ASP A 703 -25.85 20.00 -14.50
C ASP A 703 -25.18 20.07 -13.12
N ALA A 704 -25.45 21.12 -12.35
CA ALA A 704 -24.86 21.40 -11.05
C ALA A 704 -25.21 20.33 -10.00
N ALA A 705 -24.22 20.01 -9.14
CA ALA A 705 -24.24 18.92 -8.18
C ALA A 705 -25.51 18.87 -7.32
N THR A 706 -26.32 17.80 -7.40
CA THR A 706 -27.42 17.61 -6.44
C THR A 706 -26.88 17.04 -5.13
N ILE A 707 -27.49 17.43 -4.00
CA ILE A 707 -27.12 16.96 -2.66
C ILE A 707 -28.26 16.07 -2.14
N SER A 708 -28.05 14.75 -2.06
CA SER A 708 -29.03 13.76 -1.60
C SER A 708 -28.54 13.07 -0.32
N ILE A 709 -29.18 13.38 0.81
CA ILE A 709 -28.84 12.84 2.13
C ILE A 709 -30.00 11.98 2.64
N GLN A 710 -29.78 10.67 2.78
CA GLN A 710 -30.80 9.66 3.09
C GLN A 710 -30.43 8.86 4.34
N GLY A 711 -31.12 9.10 5.43
CA GLY A 711 -30.81 8.53 6.74
C GLY A 711 -31.93 7.67 7.31
N THR A 712 -31.60 6.45 7.73
CA THR A 712 -32.51 5.50 8.39
C THR A 712 -32.03 5.21 9.81
N ALA A 713 -32.82 5.57 10.83
CA ALA A 713 -32.48 5.25 12.22
C ALA A 713 -32.95 3.85 12.64
N GLY A 714 -32.08 3.10 13.30
CA GLY A 714 -32.43 1.84 13.97
C GLY A 714 -33.28 2.06 15.23
N ASP A 715 -33.76 1.00 15.86
CA ASP A 715 -34.45 1.07 17.16
C ASP A 715 -33.54 1.71 18.20
N SER A 716 -33.94 2.89 18.68
CA SER A 716 -33.20 3.71 19.64
C SER A 716 -33.96 3.82 20.97
N GLY A 717 -33.20 4.00 22.05
CA GLY A 717 -33.77 4.36 23.35
C GLY A 717 -34.11 5.85 23.44
N ARG A 718 -33.40 6.67 22.67
CA ARG A 718 -33.56 8.12 22.46
C ARG A 718 -32.83 8.53 21.18
N ASN A 719 -33.18 9.69 20.62
CA ASN A 719 -32.44 10.36 19.55
C ASN A 719 -32.12 9.49 18.29
N GLY A 720 -32.97 8.51 17.96
CA GLY A 720 -32.91 7.77 16.69
C GLY A 720 -33.32 8.67 15.54
N HIS A 721 -32.37 9.49 15.09
CA HIS A 721 -32.56 10.42 13.99
C HIS A 721 -32.24 9.78 12.65
N GLY A 722 -33.09 9.95 11.65
CA GLY A 722 -32.72 9.53 10.29
C GLY A 722 -31.49 10.31 9.85
N VAL A 723 -31.62 11.63 9.82
CA VAL A 723 -30.56 12.60 9.58
C VAL A 723 -30.54 13.63 10.73
N PHE A 724 -29.41 13.76 11.42
CA PHE A 724 -29.17 14.79 12.43
C PHE A 724 -28.02 15.70 11.99
N VAL A 725 -28.21 17.02 12.05
CA VAL A 725 -27.21 18.02 11.68
C VAL A 725 -27.10 19.07 12.79
N GLN A 726 -25.88 19.31 13.28
CA GLN A 726 -25.59 20.24 14.37
C GLN A 726 -24.47 21.21 14.00
N GLY A 727 -24.80 22.48 13.80
CA GLY A 727 -23.87 23.45 13.22
C GLY A 727 -23.56 23.13 11.75
N GLY A 728 -22.66 23.92 11.16
CA GLY A 728 -22.34 23.79 9.74
C GLY A 728 -23.36 24.45 8.82
N SER A 729 -23.28 24.16 7.53
CA SER A 729 -24.08 24.84 6.51
C SER A 729 -24.40 23.97 5.30
N PHE A 730 -25.49 24.31 4.61
CA PHE A 730 -25.81 23.83 3.27
C PHE A 730 -25.78 25.01 2.31
N SER A 731 -25.03 24.87 1.22
CA SER A 731 -24.97 25.86 0.15
C SER A 731 -25.29 25.18 -1.19
N SER A 732 -26.12 25.79 -2.02
CA SER A 732 -26.23 25.37 -3.42
C SER A 732 -26.52 26.55 -4.33
N VAL A 733 -25.83 26.64 -5.47
CA VAL A 733 -26.24 27.58 -6.52
C VAL A 733 -27.43 27.00 -7.27
N ALA A 734 -27.25 25.90 -8.01
CA ALA A 734 -28.27 25.37 -8.92
C ALA A 734 -28.75 23.93 -8.66
N GLY A 735 -27.93 23.06 -8.06
CA GLY A 735 -28.30 21.66 -7.82
C GLY A 735 -29.24 21.46 -6.63
N ASP A 736 -30.34 20.72 -6.81
CA ASP A 736 -31.34 20.44 -5.77
C ASP A 736 -30.72 19.78 -4.52
N VAL A 737 -31.22 20.17 -3.34
CA VAL A 737 -30.78 19.67 -2.02
C VAL A 737 -31.93 18.93 -1.36
N SER A 738 -31.77 17.64 -1.11
CA SER A 738 -32.78 16.75 -0.53
C SER A 738 -32.26 16.04 0.71
N LEU A 739 -32.94 16.23 1.85
CA LEU A 739 -32.71 15.49 3.09
C LEU A 739 -33.95 14.63 3.39
N THR A 740 -33.78 13.32 3.38
CA THR A 740 -34.83 12.35 3.73
C THR A 740 -34.43 11.52 4.95
N GLY A 741 -35.31 11.49 5.95
CA GLY A 741 -35.05 10.80 7.21
C GLY A 741 -36.18 9.86 7.65
N THR A 742 -35.90 8.56 7.71
CA THR A 742 -36.78 7.54 8.30
C THR A 742 -36.29 7.18 9.71
N MET A 743 -37.21 6.74 10.58
CA MET A 743 -36.92 6.50 11.99
C MET A 743 -37.91 5.54 12.64
N SER A 744 -37.46 4.91 13.73
CA SER A 744 -38.30 4.14 14.66
C SER A 744 -38.74 4.97 15.88
N ASN A 745 -37.83 5.78 16.44
CA ASN A 745 -37.98 6.55 17.66
C ASN A 745 -37.06 7.80 17.61
N GLY A 746 -37.58 9.00 17.30
CA GLY A 746 -36.77 10.22 17.29
C GLY A 746 -37.37 11.39 16.50
N ARG A 747 -36.61 11.87 15.50
CA ARG A 747 -37.06 12.76 14.41
C ARG A 747 -36.36 12.33 13.13
N GLY A 748 -37.09 12.20 12.02
CA GLY A 748 -36.56 11.85 10.71
C GLY A 748 -35.42 12.77 10.28
N VAL A 749 -35.67 14.07 10.16
CA VAL A 749 -34.62 15.07 9.89
C VAL A 749 -34.56 16.09 11.02
N ALA A 750 -33.39 16.34 11.62
CA ALA A 750 -33.24 17.27 12.72
C ALA A 750 -32.02 18.18 12.50
N LEU A 751 -32.26 19.44 12.10
CA LEU A 751 -31.22 20.45 11.89
C LEU A 751 -31.19 21.42 13.08
N SER A 752 -30.00 21.69 13.61
CA SER A 752 -29.79 22.48 14.83
C SER A 752 -28.65 23.47 14.65
N ASN A 753 -28.98 24.76 14.56
CA ASN A 753 -28.06 25.87 14.27
C ASN A 753 -27.35 25.72 12.92
N VAL A 754 -28.09 25.34 11.87
CA VAL A 754 -27.55 25.14 10.52
C VAL A 754 -27.94 26.32 9.62
N ASP A 755 -26.97 26.89 8.92
CA ASP A 755 -27.23 27.94 7.93
C ASP A 755 -27.44 27.33 6.53
N ILE A 756 -28.58 27.61 5.91
CA ILE A 756 -28.96 27.13 4.58
C ILE A 756 -28.96 28.31 3.62
N THR A 757 -28.23 28.21 2.51
CA THR A 757 -28.08 29.30 1.53
C THR A 757 -28.27 28.80 0.10
N SER A 758 -29.00 29.57 -0.72
CA SER A 758 -28.82 29.52 -2.17
C SER A 758 -28.68 30.90 -2.79
N THR A 759 -27.74 30.96 -3.73
CA THR A 759 -27.38 32.12 -4.55
C THR A 759 -27.83 31.97 -6.02
N GLY A 760 -28.52 30.88 -6.36
CA GLY A 760 -29.07 30.66 -7.70
C GLY A 760 -30.21 31.62 -8.04
N SER A 761 -30.41 31.88 -9.33
CA SER A 761 -31.47 32.76 -9.81
C SER A 761 -32.23 32.18 -11.02
N GLY A 762 -33.49 32.58 -11.17
CA GLY A 762 -34.42 32.02 -12.15
C GLY A 762 -34.75 30.55 -11.92
N ALA A 763 -35.23 29.88 -12.97
CA ALA A 763 -35.71 28.49 -12.91
C ALA A 763 -34.62 27.42 -12.70
N ALA A 764 -33.36 27.83 -12.56
CA ALA A 764 -32.22 26.97 -12.23
C ALA A 764 -31.72 27.22 -10.78
N ALA A 765 -32.48 27.91 -9.93
CA ALA A 765 -32.15 28.06 -8.52
C ALA A 765 -32.49 26.76 -7.75
N ALA A 766 -31.52 26.25 -7.00
CA ALA A 766 -31.61 24.97 -6.29
C ALA A 766 -32.84 24.87 -5.35
N ARG A 767 -33.63 23.79 -5.42
CA ARG A 767 -34.70 23.54 -4.43
C ARG A 767 -34.17 22.82 -3.21
N PHE A 768 -34.58 23.27 -2.03
CA PHE A 768 -34.35 22.56 -0.76
C PHE A 768 -35.59 21.75 -0.39
N THR A 769 -35.44 20.45 -0.19
CA THR A 769 -36.51 19.52 0.20
C THR A 769 -36.14 18.76 1.47
N PHE A 770 -36.99 18.82 2.48
CA PHE A 770 -36.80 18.14 3.77
C PHE A 770 -38.02 17.25 4.05
N SER A 771 -37.82 15.94 4.05
CA SER A 771 -38.88 14.92 4.14
C SER A 771 -38.59 13.83 5.17
N GLY A 772 -39.63 13.24 5.74
CA GLY A 772 -39.51 12.17 6.75
C GLY A 772 -40.62 12.21 7.80
N GLU A 773 -40.40 11.56 8.94
CA GLU A 773 -41.29 11.67 10.10
C GLU A 773 -40.81 12.77 11.06
N VAL A 774 -41.68 13.71 11.45
CA VAL A 774 -41.38 14.77 12.44
C VAL A 774 -40.06 15.54 12.20
N PRO A 775 -39.81 16.09 10.99
CA PRO A 775 -38.61 16.87 10.74
C PRO A 775 -38.66 18.22 11.46
N SER A 776 -37.49 18.68 11.92
CA SER A 776 -37.33 19.93 12.65
C SER A 776 -36.11 20.67 12.13
N VAL A 777 -36.32 21.82 11.51
CA VAL A 777 -35.28 22.74 11.03
C VAL A 777 -35.08 23.87 12.04
N SER A 778 -33.84 24.19 12.39
CA SER A 778 -33.50 25.28 13.31
C SER A 778 -32.20 25.96 12.86
N GLY A 779 -32.24 27.25 12.53
CA GLY A 779 -31.11 27.98 11.93
C GLY A 779 -31.54 29.18 11.10
N ASN A 780 -30.72 29.61 10.13
CA ASN A 780 -31.11 30.63 9.15
C ASN A 780 -31.22 30.02 7.75
N VAL A 781 -32.12 30.55 6.93
CA VAL A 781 -32.34 30.14 5.54
C VAL A 781 -32.37 31.39 4.67
N ASN A 782 -31.41 31.53 3.76
CA ASN A 782 -31.30 32.67 2.85
C ASN A 782 -31.38 32.18 1.40
N VAL A 783 -32.37 32.63 0.63
CA VAL A 783 -32.56 32.23 -0.76
C VAL A 783 -32.81 33.43 -1.68
N ILE A 784 -32.51 33.25 -2.96
CA ILE A 784 -32.90 34.20 -4.01
C ILE A 784 -34.16 33.66 -4.70
N ASP A 785 -34.05 32.84 -5.75
CA ASP A 785 -35.20 32.26 -6.46
C ASP A 785 -35.56 30.81 -6.05
N SER A 786 -34.86 30.24 -5.08
CA SER A 786 -35.01 28.84 -4.65
C SER A 786 -36.30 28.52 -3.89
N ASP A 787 -36.96 27.43 -4.29
CA ASP A 787 -37.99 26.78 -3.48
C ASP A 787 -37.40 26.19 -2.18
N PHE A 788 -38.05 26.45 -1.05
CA PHE A 788 -37.80 25.79 0.24
C PHE A 788 -39.04 25.00 0.66
N LEU A 789 -38.90 23.67 0.74
CA LEU A 789 -39.97 22.72 0.96
C LEU A 789 -39.68 21.82 2.17
N LEU A 790 -40.51 21.90 3.20
CA LEU A 790 -40.45 21.07 4.40
C LEU A 790 -41.79 20.32 4.53
N GLU A 791 -41.84 19.06 4.09
CA GLU A 791 -43.07 18.27 3.96
C GLU A 791 -43.06 16.99 4.79
N ALA A 792 -43.86 16.95 5.87
CA ALA A 792 -43.93 15.80 6.77
C ALA A 792 -45.03 15.88 7.82
N ALA A 793 -45.32 14.74 8.46
CA ALA A 793 -46.10 14.73 9.70
C ALA A 793 -45.32 15.36 10.87
N GLY A 794 -45.81 16.47 11.43
CA GLY A 794 -45.18 17.14 12.59
C GLY A 794 -44.05 18.13 12.25
N ALA A 795 -43.98 18.62 11.02
CA ALA A 795 -42.94 19.53 10.54
C ALA A 795 -42.76 20.80 11.40
N SER A 796 -41.53 21.13 11.79
CA SER A 796 -41.24 22.32 12.61
C SER A 796 -40.07 23.15 12.09
N PHE A 797 -40.20 24.47 12.14
CA PHE A 797 -39.21 25.47 11.74
C PHE A 797 -38.99 26.49 12.86
N PHE A 798 -37.73 26.63 13.29
CA PHE A 798 -37.29 27.49 14.39
C PHE A 798 -36.12 28.37 13.93
N GLY A 799 -36.40 29.43 13.17
CA GLY A 799 -35.35 30.11 12.43
C GLY A 799 -35.78 31.39 11.73
N ASN A 800 -34.82 32.03 11.06
CA ASN A 800 -35.11 33.09 10.11
C ASN A 800 -35.12 32.49 8.69
N PHE A 801 -36.12 32.82 7.89
CA PHE A 801 -36.13 32.59 6.45
C PHE A 801 -36.15 33.95 5.73
N ALA A 802 -35.35 34.12 4.70
CA ALA A 802 -35.35 35.30 3.85
C ALA A 802 -35.24 34.90 2.37
N SER A 803 -36.29 35.17 1.60
CA SER A 803 -36.30 35.10 0.14
C SER A 803 -36.28 36.49 -0.47
N THR A 804 -35.36 36.72 -1.41
CA THR A 804 -35.25 37.99 -2.16
C THR A 804 -35.84 37.91 -3.57
N GLY A 805 -36.19 36.72 -4.05
CA GLY A 805 -36.72 36.45 -5.38
C GLY A 805 -38.07 35.72 -5.35
N SER A 806 -38.28 34.88 -6.36
CA SER A 806 -39.53 34.16 -6.67
C SER A 806 -39.69 32.79 -5.97
N GLY A 807 -38.69 32.35 -5.21
CA GLY A 807 -38.64 31.04 -4.57
C GLY A 807 -39.69 30.83 -3.47
N ARG A 808 -40.49 29.76 -3.58
CA ARG A 808 -41.60 29.48 -2.66
C ARG A 808 -41.11 28.97 -1.30
N PHE A 809 -41.62 29.54 -0.21
CA PHE A 809 -41.51 28.93 1.13
C PHE A 809 -42.74 28.06 1.41
N SER A 810 -42.55 26.77 1.67
CA SER A 810 -43.64 25.84 1.95
C SER A 810 -43.31 24.90 3.10
N VAL A 811 -44.00 25.06 4.23
CA VAL A 811 -43.96 24.09 5.34
C VAL A 811 -45.31 23.39 5.40
N GLY A 812 -45.34 22.13 4.97
CA GLY A 812 -46.56 21.34 4.75
C GLY A 812 -46.54 20.01 5.49
N GLN A 813 -47.70 19.35 5.52
CA GLN A 813 -47.87 18.08 6.20
C GLN A 813 -48.80 17.13 5.45
N SER A 814 -48.30 15.92 5.20
CA SER A 814 -49.03 14.77 4.69
C SER A 814 -49.51 13.84 5.83
N GLY A 815 -50.38 14.33 6.74
CA GLY A 815 -50.91 13.49 7.84
C GLY A 815 -51.47 14.27 9.04
N THR A 816 -51.55 13.59 10.19
CA THR A 816 -51.99 14.14 11.49
C THR A 816 -50.81 14.64 12.32
N GLY A 817 -50.92 15.80 12.98
CA GLY A 817 -49.84 16.43 13.76
C GLY A 817 -49.81 17.96 13.68
N SER A 818 -48.80 18.61 14.28
CA SER A 818 -48.69 20.07 14.27
C SER A 818 -47.55 20.55 13.37
N THR A 819 -47.86 21.51 12.50
CA THR A 819 -46.88 22.31 11.77
C THR A 819 -46.56 23.55 12.60
N ARG A 820 -45.28 23.81 12.90
CA ARG A 820 -44.89 24.99 13.69
C ARG A 820 -43.82 25.81 12.97
N VAL A 821 -44.06 27.11 12.84
CA VAL A 821 -43.11 28.09 12.30
C VAL A 821 -42.95 29.23 13.31
N SER A 822 -41.71 29.50 13.71
CA SER A 822 -41.38 30.58 14.64
C SER A 822 -39.99 31.16 14.40
N GLY A 823 -39.90 32.49 14.45
CA GLY A 823 -38.79 33.28 13.89
C GLY A 823 -39.24 33.96 12.59
N ASN A 824 -38.43 34.84 12.01
CA ASN A 824 -38.91 35.71 10.92
C ASN A 824 -38.89 34.99 9.57
N VAL A 825 -40.04 34.86 8.89
CA VAL A 825 -40.16 34.36 7.51
C VAL A 825 -40.46 35.53 6.58
N VAL A 826 -39.46 35.99 5.84
CA VAL A 826 -39.54 37.08 4.88
C VAL A 826 -39.48 36.54 3.46
N SER A 827 -40.37 37.00 2.56
CA SER A 827 -40.26 36.76 1.13
C SER A 827 -40.62 38.01 0.34
N ALA A 828 -39.86 38.29 -0.73
CA ALA A 828 -40.21 39.36 -1.66
C ALA A 828 -41.37 38.91 -2.58
N PHE A 829 -41.14 37.92 -3.44
CA PHE A 829 -42.06 37.55 -4.52
C PHE A 829 -42.56 36.10 -4.41
N GLY A 830 -41.72 35.17 -3.96
CA GLY A 830 -42.10 33.77 -3.83
C GLY A 830 -43.15 33.51 -2.74
N PRO A 831 -44.22 32.73 -3.01
CA PRO A 831 -45.34 32.57 -2.08
C PRO A 831 -44.93 31.85 -0.79
N ILE A 832 -45.55 32.23 0.32
CA ILE A 832 -45.37 31.66 1.66
C ILE A 832 -46.57 30.76 1.97
N THR A 833 -46.35 29.48 2.24
CA THR A 833 -47.41 28.47 2.43
C THR A 833 -47.17 27.64 3.70
N LEU A 834 -48.06 27.73 4.69
CA LEU A 834 -48.03 26.90 5.90
C LEU A 834 -49.25 25.98 5.96
N GLN A 835 -49.07 24.67 6.13
CA GLN A 835 -50.16 23.68 6.11
C GLN A 835 -49.92 22.54 7.11
N GLY A 836 -50.99 21.93 7.64
CA GLY A 836 -50.96 20.82 8.60
C GLY A 836 -52.11 20.85 9.61
N GLU A 837 -52.29 19.80 10.41
CA GLU A 837 -53.51 19.62 11.24
C GLU A 837 -53.66 20.73 12.29
N THR A 838 -52.54 21.18 12.88
CA THR A 838 -52.47 22.39 13.71
C THR A 838 -51.28 23.23 13.27
N VAL A 839 -51.53 24.39 12.65
CA VAL A 839 -50.49 25.34 12.21
C VAL A 839 -50.26 26.38 13.30
N GLN A 840 -49.03 26.51 13.82
CA GLN A 840 -48.59 27.65 14.63
C GLN A 840 -47.64 28.53 13.82
N ALA A 841 -47.88 29.84 13.80
CA ALA A 841 -47.16 30.82 13.00
C ALA A 841 -46.82 32.09 13.81
N ALA A 842 -45.68 32.71 13.54
CA ALA A 842 -45.31 34.03 14.07
C ALA A 842 -44.26 34.69 13.16
N GLY A 843 -44.37 36.00 12.90
CA GLY A 843 -43.34 36.79 12.22
C GLY A 843 -43.22 36.48 10.73
N ILE A 844 -44.29 36.67 9.96
CA ILE A 844 -44.34 36.37 8.53
C ILE A 844 -44.49 37.67 7.73
N TYR A 845 -43.64 37.90 6.73
CA TYR A 845 -43.54 39.18 6.03
C TYR A 845 -43.42 38.98 4.52
N SER A 846 -44.29 39.64 3.77
CA SER A 846 -44.28 39.72 2.31
C SER A 846 -43.85 41.14 1.90
N THR A 847 -42.66 41.28 1.33
CA THR A 847 -41.98 42.59 1.15
C THR A 847 -41.92 43.06 -0.30
N GLY A 848 -42.31 42.23 -1.26
CA GLY A 848 -42.39 42.61 -2.68
C GLY A 848 -43.55 43.54 -2.99
N VAL A 849 -43.45 44.22 -4.13
CA VAL A 849 -44.45 45.16 -4.66
C VAL A 849 -44.90 44.75 -6.06
N GLY A 850 -46.12 45.14 -6.44
CA GLY A 850 -46.77 44.71 -7.67
C GLY A 850 -47.47 43.36 -7.56
N GLY A 851 -48.10 42.91 -8.64
CA GLY A 851 -48.88 41.66 -8.69
C GLY A 851 -48.06 40.36 -8.59
N GLU A 852 -46.74 40.46 -8.38
CA GLU A 852 -45.83 39.35 -8.12
C GLU A 852 -45.40 39.28 -6.64
N ALA A 853 -45.93 40.15 -5.77
CA ALA A 853 -45.64 40.15 -4.34
C ALA A 853 -46.10 38.85 -3.65
N ALA A 854 -45.27 38.33 -2.75
CA ALA A 854 -45.48 37.04 -2.10
C ALA A 854 -46.84 36.91 -1.40
N THR A 855 -47.70 35.99 -1.87
CA THR A 855 -48.94 35.65 -1.17
C THR A 855 -48.64 34.81 0.08
N ILE A 856 -49.29 35.11 1.20
CA ILE A 856 -49.14 34.37 2.46
C ILE A 856 -50.38 33.51 2.68
N GLN A 857 -50.25 32.18 2.64
CA GLN A 857 -51.29 31.23 3.01
C GLN A 857 -50.92 30.52 4.33
N ILE A 858 -51.84 30.55 5.30
CA ILE A 858 -51.72 29.86 6.59
C ILE A 858 -52.94 28.94 6.79
N GLY A 859 -52.69 27.64 6.73
CA GLY A 859 -53.69 26.56 6.76
C GLY A 859 -54.23 26.19 5.37
N ASP A 860 -54.91 25.05 5.30
CA ASP A 860 -55.46 24.49 4.06
C ASP A 860 -56.89 23.89 4.23
N ALA A 861 -57.30 23.03 3.30
CA ALA A 861 -58.56 22.29 3.36
C ALA A 861 -58.57 21.07 4.32
N GLN A 862 -57.44 20.74 4.98
CA GLN A 862 -57.30 19.71 6.00
C GLN A 862 -56.92 20.26 7.40
N THR A 863 -56.29 21.44 7.47
CA THR A 863 -55.93 22.12 8.71
C THR A 863 -57.11 22.28 9.65
N GLN A 864 -57.03 21.69 10.85
CA GLN A 864 -58.09 21.79 11.84
C GLN A 864 -57.90 23.05 12.69
N SER A 865 -56.67 23.38 13.10
CA SER A 865 -56.35 24.52 13.95
C SER A 865 -55.33 25.46 13.33
N VAL A 866 -55.49 26.77 13.48
CA VAL A 866 -54.45 27.77 13.19
C VAL A 866 -54.25 28.67 14.41
N ILE A 867 -52.99 28.91 14.77
CA ILE A 867 -52.58 29.78 15.87
C ILE A 867 -51.54 30.77 15.33
N VAL A 868 -51.82 32.06 15.45
CA VAL A 868 -50.89 33.14 15.09
C VAL A 868 -50.46 33.86 16.37
N ASP A 869 -49.15 33.81 16.66
CA ASP A 869 -48.48 34.29 17.88
C ASP A 869 -47.38 35.33 17.59
N GLY A 870 -47.41 35.96 16.41
CA GLY A 870 -46.59 37.09 16.01
C GLY A 870 -47.09 37.68 14.70
N ASP A 871 -46.61 38.87 14.36
CA ASP A 871 -47.12 39.66 13.23
C ASP A 871 -47.08 38.89 11.88
N VAL A 872 -48.08 39.13 11.04
CA VAL A 872 -48.17 38.67 9.65
C VAL A 872 -48.47 39.87 8.78
N SER A 873 -47.54 40.29 7.92
CA SER A 873 -47.73 41.47 7.07
C SER A 873 -47.33 41.26 5.61
N THR A 874 -47.84 42.13 4.76
CA THR A 874 -47.57 42.19 3.34
C THR A 874 -47.56 43.63 2.83
N VAL A 875 -46.94 43.87 1.68
CA VAL A 875 -47.22 45.06 0.86
C VAL A 875 -48.36 44.73 -0.11
N ASP A 876 -48.07 44.18 -1.29
CA ASP A 876 -49.07 43.94 -2.36
C ASP A 876 -49.54 42.47 -2.48
N GLY A 877 -49.06 41.56 -1.63
CA GLY A 877 -49.45 40.13 -1.66
C GLY A 877 -50.70 39.83 -0.85
N SER A 878 -51.56 38.89 -1.27
CA SER A 878 -52.73 38.53 -0.43
C SER A 878 -52.37 37.65 0.77
N ILE A 879 -53.01 37.89 1.92
CA ILE A 879 -52.95 37.07 3.13
C ILE A 879 -54.24 36.23 3.22
N LEU A 880 -54.10 34.90 3.25
CA LEU A 880 -55.19 33.94 3.42
C LEU A 880 -54.91 33.05 4.65
N ILE A 881 -55.71 33.22 5.70
CA ILE A 881 -55.69 32.35 6.89
C ILE A 881 -56.96 31.49 6.86
N THR A 882 -56.84 30.17 6.88
CA THR A 882 -58.00 29.27 6.76
C THR A 882 -57.85 28.03 7.63
N ASN A 883 -58.97 27.51 8.14
CA ASN A 883 -59.03 26.17 8.69
C ASN A 883 -60.31 25.46 8.21
N ARG A 884 -60.40 24.16 8.49
CA ARG A 884 -61.57 23.34 8.22
C ARG A 884 -61.73 22.27 9.29
N VAL A 885 -62.83 22.34 10.03
CA VAL A 885 -63.26 21.24 10.91
C VAL A 885 -63.60 20.01 10.06
N ASN A 886 -62.84 18.93 10.23
CA ASN A 886 -63.30 17.59 9.90
C ASN A 886 -64.46 17.24 10.87
N PRO A 887 -65.71 17.06 10.41
CA PRO A 887 -66.87 16.86 11.29
C PRO A 887 -66.84 15.54 12.08
N LEU A 888 -65.86 14.67 11.82
CA LEU A 888 -65.63 13.43 12.57
C LEU A 888 -64.60 13.57 13.70
N ASN A 889 -63.77 14.63 13.71
CA ASN A 889 -62.82 14.87 14.79
C ASN A 889 -63.39 15.92 15.76
N THR A 890 -63.57 15.55 17.03
CA THR A 890 -64.39 16.35 17.97
C THR A 890 -63.67 17.52 18.63
N ASN A 891 -62.36 17.64 18.43
CA ASN A 891 -61.50 18.43 19.31
C ASN A 891 -60.79 19.59 18.57
N ASN A 892 -60.94 20.80 19.11
CA ASN A 892 -60.02 21.94 18.97
C ASN A 892 -59.80 22.54 17.56
N GLY A 893 -60.70 22.36 16.59
CA GLY A 893 -60.62 23.11 15.35
C GLY A 893 -61.03 24.58 15.53
N TYR A 894 -60.12 25.53 15.33
CA TYR A 894 -60.36 26.99 15.36
C TYR A 894 -59.21 27.78 14.70
N ILE A 895 -59.45 29.03 14.31
CA ILE A 895 -58.37 30.02 14.09
C ILE A 895 -58.25 30.89 15.34
N SER A 896 -57.05 31.07 15.90
CA SER A 896 -56.77 32.03 16.97
C SER A 896 -55.60 32.94 16.62
N ILE A 897 -55.78 34.24 16.83
CA ILE A 897 -54.76 35.27 16.57
C ILE A 897 -54.53 36.01 17.88
N ARG A 898 -53.29 36.00 18.37
CA ARG A 898 -52.93 36.36 19.75
C ARG A 898 -51.71 37.28 19.72
N GLN A 899 -51.79 38.46 20.34
CA GLN A 899 -50.69 39.44 20.39
C GLN A 899 -50.07 39.77 19.02
N SER A 900 -50.86 39.69 17.93
CA SER A 900 -50.38 39.74 16.54
C SER A 900 -51.09 40.80 15.70
N THR A 901 -50.34 41.49 14.85
CA THR A 901 -50.82 42.39 13.80
C THR A 901 -50.96 41.61 12.49
N ILE A 902 -52.13 41.63 11.85
CA ILE A 902 -52.30 41.13 10.47
C ILE A 902 -52.43 42.36 9.56
N GLN A 903 -51.43 42.67 8.73
CA GLN A 903 -51.35 43.97 8.04
C GLN A 903 -51.09 43.87 6.53
N SER A 904 -51.89 44.60 5.73
CA SER A 904 -51.64 44.87 4.32
C SER A 904 -51.25 46.34 4.14
N THR A 905 -50.05 46.60 3.62
CA THR A 905 -49.49 47.96 3.48
C THR A 905 -49.48 48.49 2.04
N GLY A 906 -49.88 47.66 1.07
CA GLY A 906 -49.95 47.98 -0.35
C GLY A 906 -50.98 49.05 -0.72
N THR A 907 -50.77 49.69 -1.87
CA THR A 907 -51.61 50.82 -2.32
C THR A 907 -52.03 50.69 -3.77
N GLY A 908 -53.23 51.20 -4.09
CA GLY A 908 -53.83 51.08 -5.40
C GLY A 908 -54.29 49.65 -5.74
N PRO A 909 -54.42 49.29 -7.04
CA PRO A 909 -55.16 48.11 -7.48
C PRO A 909 -54.49 46.76 -7.20
N ASN A 910 -53.26 46.77 -6.68
CA ASN A 910 -52.52 45.56 -6.30
C ASN A 910 -52.49 45.36 -4.77
N ALA A 911 -53.13 46.22 -3.96
CA ALA A 911 -53.06 46.13 -2.52
C ALA A 911 -53.59 44.77 -2.00
N GLY A 912 -52.77 44.08 -1.20
CA GLY A 912 -53.03 42.71 -0.77
C GLY A 912 -54.33 42.56 0.03
N THR A 913 -55.17 41.58 -0.33
CA THR A 913 -56.40 41.27 0.42
C THR A 913 -56.08 40.45 1.67
N ILE A 914 -56.77 40.71 2.79
CA ILE A 914 -56.71 39.88 4.00
C ILE A 914 -58.00 39.07 4.11
N THR A 915 -57.89 37.74 4.06
CA THR A 915 -59.01 36.81 4.22
C THR A 915 -58.76 35.84 5.37
N ILE A 916 -59.69 35.77 6.33
CA ILE A 916 -59.63 34.87 7.48
C ILE A 916 -60.90 34.01 7.52
N ASN A 917 -60.79 32.73 7.15
CA ASN A 917 -61.91 31.80 7.01
C ASN A 917 -61.86 30.70 8.10
N GLY A 918 -62.53 30.96 9.22
CA GLY A 918 -62.53 30.12 10.41
C GLY A 918 -63.80 29.28 10.59
N ARG A 919 -63.63 27.98 10.85
CA ARG A 919 -64.68 27.07 11.31
C ARG A 919 -64.32 26.50 12.67
N GLY A 920 -65.25 26.58 13.61
CA GLY A 920 -65.07 26.16 15.00
C GLY A 920 -65.61 24.76 15.26
N SER A 921 -64.83 23.92 15.94
CA SER A 921 -65.31 22.64 16.51
C SER A 921 -66.32 22.87 17.63
N ARG A 922 -66.86 21.77 18.18
CA ARG A 922 -67.90 21.81 19.21
C ARG A 922 -67.43 22.60 20.44
N GLY A 923 -68.06 23.75 20.71
CA GLY A 923 -67.66 24.63 21.80
C GLY A 923 -66.38 25.44 21.55
N SER A 924 -65.93 25.56 20.30
CA SER A 924 -64.78 26.38 19.89
C SER A 924 -65.21 27.48 18.91
N SER A 925 -64.67 28.68 19.07
CA SER A 925 -64.91 29.81 18.18
C SER A 925 -64.37 29.54 16.77
N GLY A 926 -65.03 30.01 15.71
CA GLY A 926 -64.53 29.87 14.34
C GLY A 926 -63.25 30.66 14.11
N VAL A 927 -63.28 31.95 14.47
CA VAL A 927 -62.11 32.83 14.57
C VAL A 927 -62.11 33.45 15.97
N SER A 928 -60.96 33.47 16.66
CA SER A 928 -60.80 34.05 17.99
C SER A 928 -59.63 35.05 18.01
N LEU A 929 -59.95 36.34 18.00
CA LEU A 929 -58.96 37.42 18.00
C LEU A 929 -58.78 37.94 19.43
N THR A 930 -57.56 37.84 19.97
CA THR A 930 -57.33 38.02 21.41
C THR A 930 -56.06 38.82 21.72
N ASN A 931 -55.93 39.27 22.98
CA ASN A 931 -54.69 39.79 23.56
C ASN A 931 -54.03 40.91 22.74
N ASN A 932 -54.72 42.02 22.50
CA ASN A 932 -54.29 43.20 21.72
C ASN A 932 -53.93 42.93 20.24
N SER A 933 -54.33 41.79 19.66
CA SER A 933 -54.20 41.59 18.21
C SER A 933 -54.96 42.65 17.41
N SER A 934 -54.53 42.94 16.19
CA SER A 934 -55.15 43.90 15.28
C SER A 934 -55.15 43.40 13.84
N ILE A 935 -56.04 43.94 13.01
CA ILE A 935 -56.11 43.65 11.57
C ILE A 935 -56.18 44.97 10.81
N GLU A 936 -55.21 45.21 9.93
CA GLU A 936 -55.03 46.47 9.23
C GLU A 936 -54.88 46.29 7.72
N SER A 937 -55.41 47.23 6.95
CA SER A 937 -55.15 47.35 5.52
C SER A 937 -55.04 48.82 5.13
N VAL A 938 -54.29 49.10 4.07
CA VAL A 938 -54.40 50.38 3.35
C VAL A 938 -55.54 50.28 2.33
N ASP A 939 -55.28 49.96 1.06
CA ASP A 939 -56.31 49.91 0.01
C ASP A 939 -56.92 48.51 -0.22
N GLY A 940 -56.44 47.44 0.44
CA GLY A 940 -56.90 46.06 0.22
C GLY A 940 -58.11 45.65 1.07
N ASP A 941 -58.97 44.77 0.54
CA ASP A 941 -60.14 44.22 1.26
C ASP A 941 -59.77 43.44 2.54
N ILE A 942 -60.61 43.53 3.57
CA ILE A 942 -60.53 42.71 4.79
C ILE A 942 -61.81 41.87 4.92
N SER A 943 -61.67 40.54 4.81
CA SER A 943 -62.73 39.55 4.95
C SER A 943 -62.47 38.64 6.16
N ILE A 944 -63.44 38.54 7.07
CA ILE A 944 -63.39 37.61 8.21
C ILE A 944 -64.71 36.84 8.26
N VAL A 945 -64.63 35.53 8.03
CA VAL A 945 -65.76 34.60 8.02
C VAL A 945 -65.54 33.58 9.12
N GLY A 946 -66.41 33.59 10.14
CA GLY A 946 -66.31 32.69 11.28
C GLY A 946 -67.60 31.91 11.52
N SER A 947 -67.52 30.57 11.59
CA SER A 947 -68.67 29.71 11.90
C SER A 947 -68.34 28.66 12.97
N GLY A 948 -68.75 28.90 14.22
CA GLY A 948 -68.66 27.93 15.32
C GLY A 948 -69.68 26.79 15.19
N THR A 949 -69.52 25.75 16.00
CA THR A 949 -70.49 24.65 16.11
C THR A 949 -70.84 24.36 17.58
N GLU A 950 -72.12 24.01 17.81
CA GLU A 950 -72.68 23.58 19.11
C GLU A 950 -72.09 24.29 20.35
N GLY A 951 -72.30 25.61 20.42
CA GLY A 951 -71.94 26.43 21.59
C GLY A 951 -70.62 27.19 21.48
N GLY A 952 -69.86 27.02 20.40
CA GLY A 952 -68.77 27.94 20.02
C GLY A 952 -69.27 29.10 19.16
N ASP A 953 -68.65 30.27 19.29
CA ASP A 953 -69.01 31.48 18.54
C ASP A 953 -68.57 31.43 17.06
N GLY A 954 -69.18 32.28 16.23
CA GLY A 954 -68.69 32.52 14.87
C GLY A 954 -67.32 33.20 14.87
N ILE A 955 -67.30 34.42 15.41
CA ILE A 955 -66.10 35.24 15.61
C ILE A 955 -66.12 35.73 17.06
N GLU A 956 -65.03 35.50 17.78
CA GLU A 956 -64.79 35.89 19.17
C GLU A 956 -63.73 36.99 19.23
N LEU A 957 -63.97 38.03 20.05
CA LEU A 957 -63.10 39.21 20.18
C LEU A 957 -62.82 39.50 21.67
N VAL A 958 -61.70 39.01 22.21
CA VAL A 958 -61.41 39.08 23.67
C VAL A 958 -60.12 39.87 23.93
N GLY A 959 -60.29 41.16 24.26
CA GLY A 959 -59.16 42.09 24.38
C GLY A 959 -58.50 42.43 23.04
N PHE A 960 -59.22 42.26 21.93
CA PHE A 960 -58.81 42.66 20.58
C PHE A 960 -58.68 44.19 20.46
N ALA A 961 -57.74 44.67 19.64
CA ALA A 961 -57.47 46.11 19.47
C ALA A 961 -58.40 46.78 18.44
N HIS A 962 -58.23 46.50 17.14
CA HIS A 962 -59.03 47.09 16.06
C HIS A 962 -58.96 46.31 14.74
N ILE A 963 -60.02 46.42 13.93
CA ILE A 963 -59.97 46.20 12.48
C ILE A 963 -59.96 47.58 11.82
N ARG A 964 -59.09 47.83 10.84
CA ARG A 964 -58.99 49.13 10.18
C ARG A 964 -58.54 49.01 8.72
N SER A 965 -59.36 49.49 7.78
CA SER A 965 -58.86 49.97 6.48
C SER A 965 -58.52 51.46 6.59
N THR A 966 -57.52 51.93 5.84
CA THR A 966 -57.08 53.33 5.82
C THR A 966 -57.06 53.97 4.44
N GLY A 967 -57.28 53.17 3.40
CA GLY A 967 -57.25 53.57 2.00
C GLY A 967 -58.49 54.34 1.54
N VAL A 968 -58.53 54.54 0.22
CA VAL A 968 -59.66 55.14 -0.51
C VAL A 968 -60.07 54.32 -1.75
N GLY A 969 -59.55 53.09 -1.87
CA GLY A 969 -60.06 52.05 -2.78
C GLY A 969 -61.49 51.62 -2.47
#